data_AF-A0A1E3AR43-F1
#
_entry.id   AF-A0A1E3AR43-F1
#
_cell.length_a   1.000
_cell.length_b   1.000
_cell.length_c   1.000
_cell.angle_alpha   90.00
_cell.angle_beta   90.00
_cell.angle_gamma   90.00
#
_symmetry.space_group_name_H-M   'P 1'
#
loop_
_entity.id
_entity.type
_entity.pdbx_description
1 polymer ?
#
loop_
_entity_poly.entity_id
_entity_poly.type
_entity_poly.pdbx_seq_one_letter_code
_entity_poly.pdbx_strand_id
1 'polypeptide(L)'
;MKKTIIKGCVFAATFIVVLLMSSLFLNKGNTDMTAEMKLPELPLVYINMGGEHVNMMHGFLSPMEEKYMKESIMPIGPDRKLSISVKKYDQTVDSMAFEVRSVDGSRLVENTEITNFRMDGENITADIVLKDLIDEKTEYSLTFLLNLEDGRCARYYTRIIQADGYGVKEKLAFVRDFSAATFHEDWPSGFEGNLEPNSEGDNSTLSKVNIHSSASQIGWAGLTVEQLTEPVFTIRDITEQTASVTVEYIVSYMRQEKETFAVVDEVYRVRQGTDGTMYLLDFERRMSDIFSEDKSAFVGDKIALGITDPNVEMMESDGGKILAFAQAGVLYSLNMTDNKLSKLFSFYDPNGKDERSFYGGHEFKILQVDEAGNVFFMVYGYISRGRREGYTGAEVYLYNNSLNTVEELAFIPTLKAPEIFKAEVEQLAYVNGKNELYMLLDNQFICIHLDRQTVEVVAENLNGDSYQVSESNRMIVWPDQGKKYESTSLTLMNLNSTEQVTIDAGSGNYIMALGFMNEDLVYGMARISDVSLDDTGKMVFPMYQIKIQDENGKVLKTYEKSGVYVTGCSMNENQIILDRVEKDGEGNFVPCENDQIVSGVVDVQRSNKIITIPLEEYKNITEIQMKSDLDGKKLKFLTPKEVLYEGSREIQIPQSQIAEESYYVYSPGGEVTIMSAAGEAINLANDIAGTVMGESGAYIWRRGRLNVKNQIMAIEGVPVTEEKNSLAVCLDSLFSYEGIMRNSEYLLAQGKTVQEVLEENLDGMQVLDLSGCSLESVLYYPDREIPVLAILGDGNAVLIIGFNEKNVVLMNPEMGSVYKMGMNEAAQWFEETGCHFLSYVKK
;
A
#
# COMPACT_ATOMS: atom_id res chain seq x y z
N MET A 1 -10.38 74.29 13.83
CA MET A 1 -10.99 73.28 14.73
C MET A 1 -12.21 72.57 14.14
N LYS A 2 -13.30 73.25 13.72
CA LYS A 2 -14.50 72.57 13.17
C LYS A 2 -14.22 71.64 11.97
N LYS A 3 -13.38 72.03 11.01
CA LYS A 3 -13.04 71.18 9.85
C LYS A 3 -12.22 69.93 10.20
N THR A 4 -11.39 70.00 11.24
CA THR A 4 -10.56 68.86 11.69
C THR A 4 -11.41 67.81 12.40
N ILE A 5 -12.37 68.25 13.22
CA ILE A 5 -13.32 67.37 13.90
C ILE A 5 -14.22 66.67 12.88
N ILE A 6 -14.73 67.40 11.88
CA ILE A 6 -15.55 66.81 10.80
C ILE A 6 -14.77 65.76 10.01
N LYS A 7 -13.50 66.03 9.67
CA LYS A 7 -12.63 65.05 8.99
C LYS A 7 -12.38 63.81 9.85
N GLY A 8 -12.18 63.97 11.15
CA GLY A 8 -12.03 62.85 12.08
C GLY A 8 -13.29 61.99 12.18
N CYS A 9 -14.47 62.61 12.27
CA CYS A 9 -15.75 61.89 12.28
C CYS A 9 -16.04 61.17 10.96
N VAL A 10 -15.75 61.80 9.82
CA VAL A 10 -15.90 61.16 8.50
C VAL A 10 -14.94 59.97 8.38
N PHE A 11 -13.69 60.11 8.81
CA PHE A 11 -12.72 59.01 8.77
C PHE A 11 -13.17 57.82 9.66
N ALA A 12 -13.61 58.10 10.89
CA ALA A 12 -14.13 57.06 11.79
C ALA A 12 -15.38 56.38 11.22
N ALA A 13 -16.31 57.15 10.65
CA ALA A 13 -17.51 56.60 10.03
C ALA A 13 -17.18 55.75 8.80
N THR A 14 -16.24 56.19 7.96
CA THR A 14 -15.81 55.43 6.78
C THR A 14 -15.09 54.14 7.19
N PHE A 15 -14.25 54.20 8.22
CA PHE A 15 -13.58 53.03 8.78
C PHE A 15 -14.57 52.02 9.36
N ILE A 16 -15.60 52.47 10.09
CA ILE A 16 -16.66 51.60 10.61
C ILE A 16 -17.48 50.99 9.47
N VAL A 17 -17.82 51.76 8.44
CA VAL A 17 -18.56 51.24 7.27
C VAL A 17 -17.72 50.22 6.50
N VAL A 18 -16.42 50.45 6.34
CA VAL A 18 -15.51 49.47 5.71
C VAL A 18 -15.38 48.22 6.58
N LEU A 19 -15.25 48.35 7.91
CA LEU A 19 -15.24 47.19 8.83
C LEU A 19 -16.54 46.39 8.76
N LEU A 20 -17.70 47.05 8.74
CA LEU A 20 -19.00 46.39 8.63
C LEU A 20 -19.21 45.75 7.26
N MET A 21 -18.77 46.40 6.18
CA MET A 21 -18.83 45.85 4.82
C MET A 21 -17.86 44.67 4.64
N SER A 22 -16.62 44.79 5.13
CA SER A 22 -15.65 43.69 5.14
C SER A 22 -16.16 42.51 5.98
N SER A 23 -16.73 42.77 7.16
CA SER A 23 -17.38 41.73 7.98
C SER A 23 -18.58 41.10 7.25
N LEU A 24 -19.39 41.88 6.54
CA LEU A 24 -20.53 41.36 5.76
C LEU A 24 -20.11 40.60 4.49
N PHE A 25 -18.94 40.88 3.92
CA PHE A 25 -18.40 40.14 2.76
C PHE A 25 -17.56 38.93 3.19
N LEU A 26 -16.86 38.99 4.32
CA LEU A 26 -16.11 37.86 4.91
C LEU A 26 -17.04 36.86 5.63
N ASN A 27 -18.16 37.31 6.22
CA ASN A 27 -19.13 36.43 6.90
C ASN A 27 -20.30 36.00 6.01
N LYS A 28 -20.34 36.38 4.72
CA LYS A 28 -21.30 35.80 3.76
C LYS A 28 -20.71 34.51 3.18
N GLY A 29 -20.65 33.48 4.01
CA GLY A 29 -20.19 32.14 3.64
C GLY A 29 -19.95 31.24 4.85
N ASN A 30 -19.41 31.80 5.94
CA ASN A 30 -19.27 31.12 7.23
C ASN A 30 -20.18 31.77 8.27
N THR A 31 -21.37 31.21 8.46
CA THR A 31 -22.01 31.28 9.77
C THR A 31 -21.15 30.45 10.72
N ASP A 32 -20.53 31.09 11.72
CA ASP A 32 -19.71 30.47 12.78
C ASP A 32 -20.54 29.48 13.63
N MET A 33 -20.94 28.36 13.02
CA MET A 33 -21.53 27.21 13.68
C MET A 33 -20.44 26.17 13.80
N THR A 34 -20.20 25.74 15.05
CA THR A 34 -19.23 24.70 15.34
C THR A 34 -19.93 23.49 15.93
N ALA A 35 -19.58 22.28 15.51
CA ALA A 35 -20.17 21.04 16.02
C ALA A 35 -19.10 20.09 16.60
N GLU A 36 -19.56 19.13 17.39
CA GLU A 36 -18.78 17.93 17.74
C GLU A 36 -19.05 16.84 16.70
N MET A 37 -18.02 16.05 16.39
CA MET A 37 -18.13 14.94 15.46
C MET A 37 -19.07 13.86 16.04
N LYS A 38 -20.05 13.41 15.25
CA LYS A 38 -20.98 12.35 15.67
C LYS A 38 -20.26 11.01 15.88
N LEU A 39 -20.74 10.18 16.80
CA LEU A 39 -20.29 8.78 16.98
C LEU A 39 -20.55 7.94 15.72
N PRO A 40 -19.86 6.79 15.54
CA PRO A 40 -20.18 5.84 14.47
C PRO A 40 -21.64 5.38 14.54
N GLU A 41 -22.33 5.37 13.41
CA GLU A 41 -23.73 4.98 13.27
C GLU A 41 -23.88 3.66 12.51
N LEU A 42 -22.96 3.27 11.62
CA LEU A 42 -23.17 2.11 10.75
C LEU A 42 -23.07 0.77 11.52
N PRO A 43 -23.90 -0.24 11.14
CA PRO A 43 -23.77 -1.61 11.64
C PRO A 43 -22.44 -2.26 11.24
N LEU A 44 -22.12 -3.39 11.89
CA LEU A 44 -21.04 -4.29 11.48
C LEU A 44 -21.61 -5.66 11.07
N VAL A 45 -20.99 -6.28 10.07
CA VAL A 45 -21.36 -7.62 9.60
C VAL A 45 -20.20 -8.58 9.84
N TYR A 46 -20.50 -9.78 10.34
CA TYR A 46 -19.54 -10.84 10.60
C TYR A 46 -19.97 -12.11 9.87
N ILE A 47 -19.00 -12.92 9.49
CA ILE A 47 -19.23 -14.31 9.13
C ILE A 47 -19.14 -15.15 10.42
N ASN A 48 -20.09 -16.08 10.59
CA ASN A 48 -20.08 -17.02 11.70
C ASN A 48 -19.40 -18.32 11.26
N MET A 49 -18.31 -18.70 11.94
CA MET A 49 -17.60 -19.95 11.67
C MET A 49 -17.27 -20.67 12.97
N GLY A 50 -17.75 -21.91 13.13
CA GLY A 50 -17.44 -22.70 14.33
C GLY A 50 -18.00 -22.15 15.64
N GLY A 51 -18.93 -21.20 15.59
CA GLY A 51 -19.44 -20.48 16.78
C GLY A 51 -18.69 -19.18 17.08
N GLU A 52 -17.75 -18.78 16.24
CA GLU A 52 -16.94 -17.56 16.36
C GLU A 52 -17.28 -16.56 15.26
N HIS A 53 -17.05 -15.27 15.54
CA HIS A 53 -17.13 -14.21 14.55
C HIS A 53 -15.78 -14.08 13.82
N VAL A 54 -15.82 -14.14 12.49
CA VAL A 54 -14.66 -13.94 11.62
C VAL A 54 -15.03 -13.00 10.47
N ASN A 55 -14.02 -12.43 9.82
CA ASN A 55 -14.17 -11.49 8.70
C ASN A 55 -15.18 -10.38 9.05
N MET A 56 -14.88 -9.61 10.09
CA MET A 56 -15.63 -8.41 10.43
C MET A 56 -15.57 -7.42 9.27
N MET A 57 -16.72 -6.97 8.79
CA MET A 57 -16.85 -6.06 7.67
C MET A 57 -17.43 -4.73 8.13
N HIS A 58 -16.86 -3.65 7.60
CA HIS A 58 -17.32 -2.27 7.77
C HIS A 58 -18.25 -1.86 6.61
N GLY A 59 -19.20 -0.97 6.90
CA GLY A 59 -20.24 -0.57 5.97
C GLY A 59 -19.81 0.57 5.05
N PHE A 60 -19.88 0.37 3.74
CA PHE A 60 -19.62 1.41 2.74
C PHE A 60 -20.94 2.00 2.23
N LEU A 61 -21.05 3.33 2.24
CA LEU A 61 -22.23 4.02 1.67
C LEU A 61 -22.08 4.27 0.16
N SER A 62 -20.84 4.31 -0.33
CA SER A 62 -20.54 4.32 -1.77
C SER A 62 -20.47 2.90 -2.33
N PRO A 63 -20.88 2.68 -3.60
CA PRO A 63 -20.67 1.41 -4.28
C PRO A 63 -19.20 1.28 -4.68
N MET A 64 -18.38 0.66 -3.82
CA MET A 64 -16.97 0.38 -4.10
C MET A 64 -16.82 -0.53 -5.33
N GLU A 65 -15.69 -0.41 -6.03
CA GLU A 65 -15.38 -1.27 -7.17
C GLU A 65 -14.89 -2.64 -6.69
N GLU A 66 -15.65 -3.70 -7.02
CA GLU A 66 -15.43 -5.03 -6.46
C GLU A 66 -14.04 -5.62 -6.76
N LYS A 67 -13.42 -5.23 -7.87
CA LYS A 67 -12.08 -5.67 -8.27
C LYS A 67 -10.99 -5.31 -7.26
N TYR A 68 -11.18 -4.21 -6.52
CA TYR A 68 -10.27 -3.74 -5.48
C TYR A 68 -10.63 -4.27 -4.08
N MET A 69 -11.86 -4.77 -3.88
CA MET A 69 -12.35 -5.24 -2.57
C MET A 69 -11.90 -6.68 -2.27
N LYS A 70 -10.60 -6.87 -2.01
CA LYS A 70 -10.02 -8.18 -1.63
C LYS A 70 -10.11 -8.48 -0.13
N GLU A 71 -10.07 -7.45 0.72
CA GLU A 71 -9.92 -7.42 2.19
C GLU A 71 -9.97 -8.78 2.96
N SER A 72 -11.01 -9.58 2.75
CA SER A 72 -11.18 -10.91 3.36
C SER A 72 -11.73 -11.95 2.38
N ILE A 73 -11.50 -13.24 2.65
CA ILE A 73 -12.04 -14.37 1.89
C ILE A 73 -12.62 -15.45 2.81
N MET A 74 -13.70 -16.10 2.37
CA MET A 74 -14.31 -17.23 3.08
C MET A 74 -14.55 -18.45 2.16
N PRO A 75 -13.89 -19.58 2.42
CA PRO A 75 -14.23 -20.84 1.75
C PRO A 75 -15.57 -21.38 2.24
N ILE A 76 -16.44 -21.74 1.30
CA ILE A 76 -17.76 -22.33 1.56
C ILE A 76 -17.80 -23.79 1.10
N GLY A 77 -18.53 -24.60 1.86
CA GLY A 77 -18.72 -26.02 1.56
C GLY A 77 -19.64 -26.28 0.36
N PRO A 78 -19.80 -27.55 -0.04
CA PRO A 78 -20.65 -27.94 -1.17
C PRO A 78 -22.15 -27.67 -0.92
N ASP A 79 -22.56 -27.45 0.33
CA ASP A 79 -23.92 -27.02 0.66
C ASP A 79 -24.15 -25.52 0.42
N ARG A 80 -23.09 -24.78 0.07
CA ARG A 80 -23.07 -23.33 -0.22
C ARG A 80 -23.72 -22.49 0.87
N LYS A 81 -23.63 -22.96 2.11
CA LYS A 81 -24.19 -22.25 3.26
C LYS A 81 -23.17 -21.30 3.85
N LEU A 82 -23.65 -20.13 4.21
CA LEU A 82 -22.90 -19.15 4.99
C LEU A 82 -23.81 -18.62 6.09
N SER A 83 -23.28 -18.53 7.30
CA SER A 83 -23.99 -17.94 8.44
C SER A 83 -23.36 -16.59 8.74
N ILE A 84 -24.19 -15.58 8.99
CA ILE A 84 -23.75 -14.21 9.27
C ILE A 84 -24.40 -13.66 10.53
N SER A 85 -23.71 -12.70 11.15
CA SER A 85 -24.22 -11.89 12.25
C SER A 85 -24.09 -10.41 11.92
N VAL A 86 -25.12 -9.62 12.24
CA VAL A 86 -25.12 -8.15 12.12
C VAL A 86 -25.26 -7.54 13.50
N LYS A 87 -24.30 -6.71 13.91
CA LYS A 87 -24.40 -5.87 15.12
C LYS A 87 -24.93 -4.50 14.71
N LYS A 88 -26.12 -4.14 15.18
CA LYS A 88 -26.88 -2.97 14.69
C LYS A 88 -26.45 -1.62 15.28
N TYR A 89 -25.96 -1.60 16.52
CA TYR A 89 -25.59 -0.37 17.25
C TYR A 89 -26.67 0.73 17.20
N ASP A 90 -27.85 0.43 17.76
CA ASP A 90 -29.01 1.34 17.81
C ASP A 90 -29.64 1.69 16.45
N GLN A 91 -29.11 1.16 15.33
CA GLN A 91 -29.77 1.28 14.03
C GLN A 91 -30.95 0.32 13.86
N THR A 92 -31.92 0.74 13.06
CA THR A 92 -32.97 -0.12 12.52
C THR A 92 -32.57 -0.57 11.10
N VAL A 93 -32.52 -1.88 10.90
CA VAL A 93 -32.31 -2.49 9.57
C VAL A 93 -33.66 -2.83 8.97
N ASP A 94 -34.03 -2.16 7.88
CA ASP A 94 -35.31 -2.34 7.17
C ASP A 94 -35.33 -3.62 6.33
N SER A 95 -34.24 -3.88 5.61
CA SER A 95 -34.09 -5.08 4.79
C SER A 95 -32.62 -5.42 4.58
N MET A 96 -32.38 -6.70 4.28
CA MET A 96 -31.06 -7.24 4.01
C MET A 96 -31.08 -8.00 2.70
N ALA A 97 -30.02 -7.87 1.90
CA ALA A 97 -29.81 -8.64 0.68
C ALA A 97 -28.33 -9.01 0.53
N PHE A 98 -28.02 -9.90 -0.41
CA PHE A 98 -26.65 -10.11 -0.86
C PHE A 98 -26.55 -10.20 -2.38
N GLU A 99 -25.40 -9.79 -2.90
CA GLU A 99 -25.01 -9.94 -4.31
C GLU A 99 -23.74 -10.80 -4.42
N VAL A 100 -23.71 -11.68 -5.42
CA VAL A 100 -22.52 -12.43 -5.82
C VAL A 100 -22.14 -11.98 -7.22
N ARG A 101 -20.88 -11.58 -7.40
CA ARG A 101 -20.32 -11.11 -8.68
C ARG A 101 -19.01 -11.83 -8.99
N SER A 102 -18.62 -11.86 -10.26
CA SER A 102 -17.22 -12.12 -10.61
C SER A 102 -16.31 -11.11 -9.89
N VAL A 103 -15.06 -11.50 -9.67
CA VAL A 103 -14.11 -10.68 -8.90
C VAL A 103 -13.90 -9.29 -9.53
N ASP A 104 -13.91 -9.19 -10.86
CA ASP A 104 -13.84 -7.94 -11.61
C ASP A 104 -15.10 -7.05 -11.49
N GLY A 105 -16.16 -7.52 -10.82
CA GLY A 105 -17.46 -6.85 -10.65
C GLY A 105 -18.39 -6.89 -11.88
N SER A 106 -17.90 -7.34 -13.05
CA SER A 106 -18.60 -7.18 -14.34
C SER A 106 -19.81 -8.10 -14.50
N ARG A 107 -19.75 -9.33 -13.98
CA ARG A 107 -20.80 -10.34 -14.09
C ARG A 107 -21.53 -10.53 -12.77
N LEU A 108 -22.78 -10.07 -12.71
CA LEU A 108 -23.71 -10.42 -11.64
C LEU A 108 -24.13 -11.90 -11.75
N VAL A 109 -23.83 -12.68 -10.72
CA VAL A 109 -24.14 -14.12 -10.62
C VAL A 109 -25.44 -14.32 -9.85
N GLU A 110 -25.59 -13.63 -8.71
CA GLU A 110 -26.75 -13.75 -7.84
C GLU A 110 -27.07 -12.41 -7.18
N ASN A 111 -28.36 -12.11 -7.02
CA ASN A 111 -28.88 -11.09 -6.12
C ASN A 111 -30.10 -11.70 -5.41
N THR A 112 -30.08 -11.74 -4.08
CA THR A 112 -31.11 -12.41 -3.27
C THR A 112 -31.38 -11.64 -1.98
N GLU A 113 -32.67 -11.44 -1.67
CA GLU A 113 -33.14 -10.86 -0.40
C GLU A 113 -33.05 -11.89 0.75
N ILE A 114 -32.53 -11.46 1.90
CA ILE A 114 -32.40 -12.27 3.11
C ILE A 114 -33.67 -12.09 3.95
N THR A 115 -34.61 -13.02 3.78
CA THR A 115 -35.93 -12.97 4.45
C THR A 115 -36.00 -13.80 5.73
N ASN A 116 -35.09 -14.77 5.91
CA ASN A 116 -35.08 -15.66 7.06
C ASN A 116 -33.91 -15.34 7.98
N PHE A 117 -34.17 -14.48 8.96
CA PHE A 117 -33.21 -14.09 9.98
C PHE A 117 -33.86 -14.10 11.37
N ARG A 118 -33.03 -14.12 12.39
CA ARG A 118 -33.43 -14.02 13.80
C ARG A 118 -32.86 -12.75 14.37
N MET A 119 -33.66 -12.03 15.13
CA MET A 119 -33.22 -10.85 15.87
C MET A 119 -33.14 -11.20 17.35
N ASP A 120 -32.03 -10.86 17.99
CA ASP A 120 -31.81 -10.97 19.42
C ASP A 120 -31.15 -9.68 19.94
N GLY A 121 -31.97 -8.78 20.49
CA GLY A 121 -31.53 -7.45 20.92
C GLY A 121 -30.87 -6.66 19.79
N GLU A 122 -29.59 -6.34 19.96
CA GLU A 122 -28.78 -5.61 18.98
C GLU A 122 -28.18 -6.48 17.87
N ASN A 123 -28.42 -7.79 17.89
CA ASN A 123 -27.85 -8.73 16.92
C ASN A 123 -28.92 -9.26 15.97
N ILE A 124 -28.58 -9.39 14.69
CA ILE A 124 -29.33 -10.15 13.69
C ILE A 124 -28.47 -11.34 13.26
N THR A 125 -29.02 -12.55 13.24
CA THR A 125 -28.34 -13.74 12.69
C THR A 125 -29.13 -14.27 11.50
N ALA A 126 -28.44 -14.56 10.41
CA ALA A 126 -29.05 -15.12 9.20
C ALA A 126 -28.18 -16.25 8.63
N ASP A 127 -28.85 -17.26 8.07
CA ASP A 127 -28.20 -18.31 7.28
C ASP A 127 -28.61 -18.12 5.82
N ILE A 128 -27.64 -17.92 4.94
CA ILE A 128 -27.85 -17.81 3.50
C ILE A 128 -27.38 -19.08 2.79
N VAL A 129 -27.98 -19.35 1.63
CA VAL A 129 -27.59 -20.46 0.76
C VAL A 129 -27.42 -19.90 -0.64
N LEU A 130 -26.22 -19.98 -1.19
CA LEU A 130 -25.96 -19.49 -2.54
C LEU A 130 -26.51 -20.45 -3.60
N LYS A 131 -26.95 -19.88 -4.72
CA LYS A 131 -27.43 -20.63 -5.88
C LYS A 131 -26.29 -21.41 -6.52
N ASP A 132 -26.65 -22.46 -7.24
CA ASP A 132 -25.74 -23.29 -8.02
C ASP A 132 -25.33 -22.60 -9.34
N LEU A 133 -24.74 -21.40 -9.21
CA LEU A 133 -24.33 -20.53 -10.32
C LEU A 133 -22.85 -20.10 -10.21
N ILE A 134 -22.16 -20.58 -9.18
CA ILE A 134 -20.73 -20.39 -8.93
C ILE A 134 -19.97 -21.68 -9.27
N ASP A 135 -18.75 -21.53 -9.74
CA ASP A 135 -17.88 -22.65 -10.08
C ASP A 135 -16.98 -23.04 -8.89
N GLU A 136 -16.72 -24.34 -8.73
CA GLU A 136 -15.78 -24.82 -7.72
C GLU A 136 -14.37 -24.24 -7.96
N LYS A 137 -13.66 -23.96 -6.87
CA LYS A 137 -12.29 -23.39 -6.88
C LYS A 137 -12.15 -22.07 -7.64
N THR A 138 -13.26 -21.36 -7.85
CA THR A 138 -13.30 -20.03 -8.44
C THR A 138 -13.74 -19.03 -7.38
N GLU A 139 -13.01 -17.92 -7.27
CA GLU A 139 -13.38 -16.84 -6.35
C GLU A 139 -14.48 -15.95 -6.94
N TYR A 140 -15.34 -15.46 -6.05
CA TYR A 140 -16.40 -14.51 -6.35
C TYR A 140 -16.43 -13.42 -5.28
N SER A 141 -16.80 -12.19 -5.68
CA SER A 141 -17.13 -11.14 -4.73
C SER A 141 -18.51 -11.39 -4.13
N LEU A 142 -18.63 -11.28 -2.81
CA LEU A 142 -19.88 -11.34 -2.05
C LEU A 142 -20.08 -10.00 -1.36
N THR A 143 -21.19 -9.33 -1.68
CA THR A 143 -21.56 -8.05 -1.07
C THR A 143 -22.86 -8.21 -0.30
N PHE A 144 -22.87 -7.91 1.00
CA PHE A 144 -24.11 -7.76 1.76
C PHE A 144 -24.61 -6.33 1.67
N LEU A 145 -25.93 -6.16 1.54
CA LEU A 145 -26.60 -4.86 1.50
C LEU A 145 -27.55 -4.76 2.68
N LEU A 146 -27.32 -3.76 3.54
CA LEU A 146 -28.22 -3.41 4.64
C LEU A 146 -28.87 -2.07 4.33
N ASN A 147 -30.19 -2.10 4.10
CA ASN A 147 -30.97 -0.87 3.99
C ASN A 147 -31.41 -0.45 5.39
N LEU A 148 -31.06 0.77 5.77
CA LEU A 148 -31.40 1.36 7.06
C LEU A 148 -32.69 2.17 6.96
N GLU A 149 -33.41 2.32 8.08
CA GLU A 149 -34.69 3.05 8.15
C GLU A 149 -34.59 4.53 7.74
N ASP A 150 -33.39 5.12 7.86
CA ASP A 150 -33.11 6.49 7.42
C ASP A 150 -32.86 6.64 5.91
N GLY A 151 -32.95 5.55 5.15
CA GLY A 151 -32.81 5.51 3.70
C GLY A 151 -31.38 5.27 3.20
N ARG A 152 -30.38 5.16 4.10
CA ARG A 152 -29.02 4.75 3.72
C ARG A 152 -28.98 3.27 3.33
N CYS A 153 -28.12 2.94 2.38
CA CYS A 153 -27.81 1.56 2.00
C CYS A 153 -26.31 1.32 2.23
N ALA A 154 -25.99 0.54 3.26
CA ALA A 154 -24.62 0.16 3.59
C ALA A 154 -24.25 -1.16 2.92
N ARG A 155 -23.07 -1.21 2.29
CA ARG A 155 -22.52 -2.37 1.57
C ARG A 155 -21.33 -2.94 2.33
N TYR A 156 -21.23 -4.26 2.40
CA TYR A 156 -20.19 -4.97 3.14
C TYR A 156 -19.57 -6.00 2.22
N TYR A 157 -18.25 -5.94 2.01
CA TYR A 157 -17.57 -6.69 0.96
C TYR A 157 -16.68 -7.79 1.54
N THR A 158 -16.71 -8.95 0.90
CA THR A 158 -15.79 -10.07 1.14
C THR A 158 -15.69 -10.92 -0.13
N ARG A 159 -14.71 -11.82 -0.20
CA ARG A 159 -14.63 -12.83 -1.26
C ARG A 159 -15.10 -14.18 -0.75
N ILE A 160 -15.57 -15.02 -1.65
CA ILE A 160 -15.94 -16.40 -1.36
C ILE A 160 -15.36 -17.34 -2.40
N ILE A 161 -15.12 -18.59 -1.99
CA ILE A 161 -14.70 -19.68 -2.88
C ILE A 161 -15.40 -20.96 -2.48
N GLN A 162 -16.06 -21.64 -3.42
CA GLN A 162 -16.56 -22.99 -3.16
C GLN A 162 -15.40 -23.98 -3.24
N ALA A 163 -14.90 -24.40 -2.08
CA ALA A 163 -13.77 -25.31 -1.99
C ALA A 163 -13.88 -26.22 -0.75
N ASP A 164 -13.89 -27.52 -1.00
CA ASP A 164 -13.77 -28.53 0.06
C ASP A 164 -12.29 -28.79 0.39
N GLY A 165 -12.01 -29.25 1.61
CA GLY A 165 -10.65 -29.62 2.04
C GLY A 165 -9.74 -28.46 2.40
N TYR A 166 -10.22 -27.21 2.42
CA TYR A 166 -9.40 -26.04 2.77
C TYR A 166 -9.08 -25.93 4.26
N GLY A 167 -9.62 -26.81 5.11
CA GLY A 167 -9.26 -26.90 6.54
C GLY A 167 -9.42 -25.59 7.32
N VAL A 168 -10.39 -24.75 6.94
CA VAL A 168 -10.56 -23.39 7.48
C VAL A 168 -10.71 -23.41 9.00
N LYS A 169 -11.47 -24.38 9.53
CA LYS A 169 -11.72 -24.53 10.97
C LYS A 169 -10.45 -24.84 11.72
N GLU A 170 -9.65 -25.77 11.21
CA GLU A 170 -8.40 -26.20 11.82
C GLU A 170 -7.35 -25.09 11.79
N LYS A 171 -7.26 -24.37 10.67
CA LYS A 171 -6.34 -23.23 10.52
C LYS A 171 -6.69 -22.08 11.46
N LEU A 172 -7.98 -21.69 11.54
CA LEU A 172 -8.45 -20.66 12.48
C LEU A 172 -8.25 -21.07 13.94
N ALA A 173 -8.57 -22.33 14.29
CA ALA A 173 -8.39 -22.83 15.64
C ALA A 173 -6.92 -22.75 16.08
N PHE A 174 -5.97 -23.13 15.20
CA PHE A 174 -4.54 -23.00 15.49
C PHE A 174 -4.13 -21.54 15.75
N VAL A 175 -4.57 -20.60 14.92
CA VAL A 175 -4.24 -19.17 15.08
C VAL A 175 -4.78 -18.64 16.41
N ARG A 176 -6.05 -18.89 16.71
CA ARG A 176 -6.67 -18.50 17.98
C ARG A 176 -5.94 -19.09 19.18
N ASP A 177 -5.67 -20.40 19.15
CA ASP A 177 -5.05 -21.10 20.27
C ASP A 177 -3.58 -20.65 20.46
N PHE A 178 -2.86 -20.34 19.38
CA PHE A 178 -1.53 -19.75 19.45
C PHE A 178 -1.57 -18.32 20.02
N SER A 179 -2.47 -17.46 19.55
CA SER A 179 -2.62 -16.09 20.07
C SER A 179 -2.89 -16.09 21.57
N ALA A 180 -3.84 -16.93 22.03
CA ALA A 180 -4.13 -17.14 23.44
C ALA A 180 -2.92 -17.70 24.21
N ALA A 181 -2.12 -18.59 23.61
CA ALA A 181 -0.92 -19.15 24.22
C ALA A 181 0.12 -18.08 24.60
N THR A 182 0.18 -16.94 23.88
CA THR A 182 1.16 -15.88 24.14
C THR A 182 0.97 -15.20 25.51
N PHE A 183 -0.22 -15.28 26.11
CA PHE A 183 -0.52 -14.67 27.41
C PHE A 183 -0.21 -15.57 28.62
N HIS A 184 0.19 -16.83 28.39
CA HIS A 184 0.51 -17.75 29.47
C HIS A 184 1.95 -17.58 29.96
N GLU A 185 2.16 -17.62 31.29
CA GLU A 185 3.50 -17.57 31.89
C GLU A 185 4.40 -18.71 31.40
N ASP A 186 3.83 -19.92 31.29
CA ASP A 186 4.48 -21.09 30.69
C ASP A 186 3.79 -21.43 29.36
N TRP A 187 4.59 -21.58 28.30
CA TRP A 187 4.07 -21.95 26.98
C TRP A 187 3.30 -23.28 27.04
N PRO A 188 2.04 -23.32 26.57
CA PRO A 188 1.30 -24.56 26.47
C PRO A 188 2.03 -25.56 25.55
N SER A 189 1.91 -26.85 25.87
CA SER A 189 2.65 -27.91 25.18
C SER A 189 2.34 -27.94 23.68
N GLY A 190 3.37 -27.90 22.85
CA GLY A 190 3.27 -28.01 21.39
C GLY A 190 3.32 -26.69 20.63
N PHE A 191 3.26 -25.52 21.28
CA PHE A 191 3.37 -24.22 20.60
C PHE A 191 4.79 -23.68 20.50
N GLU A 192 5.61 -23.82 21.55
CA GLU A 192 7.00 -23.32 21.57
C GLU A 192 7.85 -23.89 20.42
N GLY A 193 7.58 -25.14 20.01
CA GLY A 193 8.27 -25.79 18.88
C GLY A 193 7.94 -25.23 17.49
N ASN A 194 6.99 -24.29 17.38
CA ASN A 194 6.65 -23.60 16.12
C ASN A 194 7.39 -22.27 15.97
N LEU A 195 8.15 -21.86 16.98
CA LEU A 195 8.93 -20.62 16.94
C LEU A 195 10.26 -20.85 16.23
N GLU A 196 10.79 -19.84 15.54
CA GLU A 196 12.04 -19.92 14.80
C GLU A 196 13.04 -18.84 15.24
N PRO A 197 13.36 -18.74 16.55
CA PRO A 197 14.20 -17.67 17.06
C PRO A 197 15.62 -17.73 16.46
N ASN A 198 16.07 -16.61 15.89
CA ASN A 198 17.37 -16.50 15.25
C ASN A 198 17.97 -15.08 15.46
N SER A 199 19.06 -14.76 14.75
CA SER A 199 19.75 -13.46 14.86
C SER A 199 19.04 -12.28 14.17
N GLU A 200 18.01 -12.55 13.37
CA GLU A 200 17.22 -11.53 12.67
C GLU A 200 16.09 -10.97 13.55
N GLY A 201 15.72 -11.67 14.63
CA GLY A 201 14.69 -11.21 15.57
C GLY A 201 15.17 -10.08 16.50
N ASP A 202 14.40 -9.00 16.57
CA ASP A 202 14.63 -7.91 17.53
C ASP A 202 13.99 -8.21 18.89
N ASN A 203 14.83 -8.51 19.88
CA ASN A 203 14.40 -8.77 21.27
C ASN A 203 14.51 -7.54 22.17
N SER A 204 14.74 -6.35 21.59
CA SER A 204 14.88 -5.10 22.32
C SER A 204 13.58 -4.31 22.42
N THR A 205 12.50 -4.71 21.76
CA THR A 205 11.23 -3.97 21.72
C THR A 205 10.01 -4.88 21.77
N LEU A 206 8.93 -4.42 22.43
CA LEU A 206 7.62 -5.07 22.41
C LEU A 206 6.69 -4.48 21.33
N SER A 207 7.09 -3.38 20.68
CA SER A 207 6.28 -2.72 19.64
C SER A 207 6.13 -3.53 18.36
N LYS A 208 7.17 -4.29 17.98
CA LYS A 208 7.17 -5.24 16.87
C LYS A 208 7.87 -6.51 17.34
N VAL A 209 7.16 -7.63 17.25
CA VAL A 209 7.67 -8.96 17.62
C VAL A 209 7.33 -9.92 16.50
N ASN A 210 8.26 -10.77 16.08
CA ASN A 210 8.03 -11.71 14.98
C ASN A 210 8.44 -13.14 15.33
N ILE A 211 8.24 -14.10 14.40
CA ILE A 211 8.55 -15.52 14.58
C ILE A 211 10.03 -15.78 14.94
N HIS A 212 10.92 -14.86 14.57
CA HIS A 212 12.36 -14.90 14.85
C HIS A 212 12.74 -14.30 16.21
N SER A 213 11.79 -13.68 16.90
CA SER A 213 11.97 -13.21 18.27
C SER A 213 12.01 -14.39 19.25
N SER A 214 12.63 -14.19 20.41
CA SER A 214 12.70 -15.23 21.45
C SER A 214 11.31 -15.59 21.97
N ALA A 215 11.14 -16.82 22.46
CA ALA A 215 9.88 -17.28 23.08
C ALA A 215 9.42 -16.37 24.23
N SER A 216 10.36 -15.81 24.99
CA SER A 216 10.04 -14.82 26.03
C SER A 216 9.50 -13.53 25.41
N GLN A 217 10.10 -13.02 24.34
CA GLN A 217 9.65 -11.79 23.68
C GLN A 217 8.25 -11.93 23.07
N ILE A 218 7.95 -13.08 22.46
CA ILE A 218 6.62 -13.43 21.96
C ILE A 218 5.62 -13.53 23.13
N GLY A 219 6.03 -14.13 24.24
CA GLY A 219 5.28 -14.14 25.52
C GLY A 219 5.39 -12.84 26.35
N TRP A 220 5.35 -11.68 25.70
CA TRP A 220 5.32 -10.34 26.32
C TRP A 220 6.52 -9.97 27.21
N ALA A 221 7.62 -10.72 27.12
CA ALA A 221 8.88 -10.48 27.81
C ALA A 221 8.78 -10.30 29.34
N GLY A 222 7.80 -10.95 29.97
CA GLY A 222 7.53 -10.86 31.41
C GLY A 222 6.60 -9.71 31.81
N LEU A 223 6.12 -8.91 30.85
CA LEU A 223 5.09 -7.90 31.09
C LEU A 223 3.75 -8.61 31.38
N THR A 224 3.08 -8.23 32.47
CA THR A 224 1.73 -8.72 32.76
C THR A 224 0.71 -7.96 31.92
N VAL A 225 0.21 -8.61 30.87
CA VAL A 225 -0.72 -8.05 29.90
C VAL A 225 -2.09 -8.72 30.02
N GLU A 226 -3.16 -7.92 30.04
CA GLU A 226 -4.56 -8.39 30.05
C GLU A 226 -5.25 -8.02 28.74
N GLN A 227 -5.82 -9.00 28.05
CA GLN A 227 -6.63 -8.79 26.85
C GLN A 227 -8.03 -8.28 27.25
N LEU A 228 -8.43 -7.14 26.69
CA LEU A 228 -9.67 -6.44 27.06
C LEU A 228 -10.84 -6.67 26.10
N THR A 229 -10.55 -6.90 24.81
CA THR A 229 -11.58 -7.11 23.78
C THR A 229 -11.52 -8.52 23.22
N GLU A 230 -12.65 -9.01 22.71
CA GLU A 230 -12.67 -10.25 21.91
C GLU A 230 -11.78 -10.04 20.66
N PRO A 231 -10.92 -11.00 20.27
CA PRO A 231 -10.10 -10.85 19.09
C PRO A 231 -10.94 -10.92 17.81
N VAL A 232 -10.64 -10.06 16.86
CA VAL A 232 -11.27 -10.06 15.54
C VAL A 232 -10.37 -10.79 14.55
N PHE A 233 -10.81 -11.95 14.07
CA PHE A 233 -10.05 -12.75 13.10
C PHE A 233 -10.50 -12.43 11.67
N THR A 234 -9.55 -12.10 10.80
CA THR A 234 -9.81 -11.84 9.37
C THR A 234 -8.93 -12.74 8.50
N ILE A 235 -9.56 -13.57 7.68
CA ILE A 235 -8.87 -14.44 6.72
C ILE A 235 -8.53 -13.60 5.48
N ARG A 236 -7.26 -13.21 5.33
CA ARG A 236 -6.77 -12.36 4.24
C ARG A 236 -6.52 -13.14 2.95
N ASP A 237 -6.08 -14.39 3.08
CA ASP A 237 -5.79 -15.31 1.98
C ASP A 237 -5.92 -16.76 2.47
N ILE A 238 -6.39 -17.67 1.61
CA ILE A 238 -6.50 -19.08 1.96
C ILE A 238 -6.43 -19.98 0.74
N THR A 239 -5.68 -21.07 0.88
CA THR A 239 -5.61 -22.18 -0.06
C THR A 239 -5.86 -23.50 0.69
N GLU A 240 -5.83 -24.62 -0.04
CA GLU A 240 -5.89 -25.94 0.58
C GLU A 240 -4.82 -26.11 1.68
N GLN A 241 -3.61 -25.59 1.42
CA GLN A 241 -2.47 -25.83 2.30
C GLN A 241 -2.17 -24.66 3.23
N THR A 242 -2.32 -23.42 2.80
CA THR A 242 -1.90 -22.23 3.55
C THR A 242 -3.05 -21.30 3.86
N ALA A 243 -2.91 -20.48 4.91
CA ALA A 243 -3.76 -19.31 5.12
C ALA A 243 -2.94 -18.17 5.73
N SER A 244 -3.34 -16.94 5.40
CA SER A 244 -2.91 -15.72 6.09
C SER A 244 -4.10 -15.16 6.86
N VAL A 245 -3.93 -14.95 8.16
CA VAL A 245 -4.98 -14.51 9.09
C VAL A 245 -4.46 -13.33 9.90
N THR A 246 -5.22 -12.25 9.98
CA THR A 246 -4.94 -11.15 10.90
C THR A 246 -5.83 -11.24 12.13
N VAL A 247 -5.32 -10.80 13.28
CA VAL A 247 -6.04 -10.77 14.55
C VAL A 247 -5.84 -9.41 15.21
N GLU A 248 -6.94 -8.71 15.49
CA GLU A 248 -6.91 -7.37 16.10
C GLU A 248 -7.60 -7.40 17.47
N TYR A 249 -6.99 -6.80 18.49
CA TYR A 249 -7.56 -6.66 19.83
C TYR A 249 -6.88 -5.56 20.65
N ILE A 250 -7.49 -5.20 21.78
CA ILE A 250 -6.94 -4.23 22.74
C ILE A 250 -6.44 -4.97 23.97
N VAL A 251 -5.27 -4.56 24.46
CA VAL A 251 -4.71 -5.02 25.74
C VAL A 251 -4.57 -3.87 26.73
N SER A 252 -4.42 -4.23 27.99
CA SER A 252 -3.95 -3.33 29.04
C SER A 252 -2.78 -3.91 29.82
N TYR A 253 -1.98 -3.03 30.39
CA TYR A 253 -0.89 -3.39 31.30
C TYR A 253 -0.57 -2.20 32.22
N MET A 254 0.19 -2.45 33.28
CA MET A 254 0.61 -1.40 34.20
C MET A 254 1.95 -0.79 33.79
N ARG A 255 1.98 0.52 33.61
CA ARG A 255 3.21 1.31 33.40
C ARG A 255 3.32 2.40 34.44
N GLN A 256 4.37 2.38 35.25
CA GLN A 256 4.60 3.36 36.32
C GLN A 256 3.35 3.55 37.22
N GLU A 257 2.76 2.44 37.68
CA GLU A 257 1.54 2.40 38.50
C GLU A 257 0.26 2.93 37.82
N LYS A 258 0.28 3.12 36.49
CA LYS A 258 -0.86 3.56 35.71
C LYS A 258 -1.26 2.50 34.69
N GLU A 259 -2.56 2.23 34.62
CA GLU A 259 -3.13 1.41 33.56
C GLU A 259 -2.91 2.08 32.20
N THR A 260 -2.27 1.36 31.29
CA THR A 260 -2.00 1.77 29.92
C THR A 260 -2.70 0.80 28.99
N PHE A 261 -3.28 1.32 27.91
CA PHE A 261 -3.97 0.55 26.89
C PHE A 261 -3.16 0.56 25.60
N ALA A 262 -3.17 -0.55 24.86
CA ALA A 262 -2.51 -0.65 23.56
C ALA A 262 -3.39 -1.38 22.56
N VAL A 263 -3.32 -0.94 21.31
CA VAL A 263 -3.87 -1.67 20.16
C VAL A 263 -2.85 -2.72 19.73
N VAL A 264 -3.32 -3.91 19.43
CA VAL A 264 -2.50 -5.05 19.02
C VAL A 264 -3.04 -5.62 17.72
N ASP A 265 -2.13 -5.76 16.76
CA ASP A 265 -2.38 -6.34 15.44
C ASP A 265 -1.42 -7.50 15.24
N GLU A 266 -1.95 -8.70 15.05
CA GLU A 266 -1.18 -9.92 14.76
C GLU A 266 -1.42 -10.38 13.34
N VAL A 267 -0.36 -10.80 12.66
CA VAL A 267 -0.37 -11.39 11.33
C VAL A 267 0.17 -12.81 11.44
N TYR A 268 -0.62 -13.77 10.98
CA TYR A 268 -0.27 -15.17 10.97
C TYR A 268 -0.21 -15.69 9.54
N ARG A 269 0.84 -16.44 9.23
CA ARG A 269 0.83 -17.33 8.09
C ARG A 269 0.96 -18.77 8.57
N VAL A 270 -0.01 -19.61 8.21
CA VAL A 270 -0.06 -21.00 8.66
C VAL A 270 -0.11 -21.96 7.49
N ARG A 271 0.38 -23.18 7.71
CA ARG A 271 0.30 -24.29 6.76
C ARG A 271 -0.23 -25.55 7.42
N GLN A 272 -1.15 -26.22 6.75
CA GLN A 272 -1.62 -27.55 7.11
C GLN A 272 -0.87 -28.60 6.28
N GLY A 273 -0.19 -29.52 6.96
CA GLY A 273 0.43 -30.69 6.37
C GLY A 273 -0.61 -31.72 5.89
N THR A 274 -0.19 -32.66 5.05
CA THR A 274 -1.07 -33.72 4.52
C THR A 274 -1.53 -34.71 5.59
N ASP A 275 -0.84 -34.77 6.72
CA ASP A 275 -1.17 -35.54 7.92
C ASP A 275 -2.09 -34.77 8.89
N GLY A 276 -2.44 -33.53 8.56
CA GLY A 276 -3.23 -32.62 9.41
C GLY A 276 -2.41 -31.78 10.38
N THR A 277 -1.08 -31.94 10.44
CA THR A 277 -0.21 -31.15 11.32
C THR A 277 -0.21 -29.68 10.90
N MET A 278 -0.42 -28.78 11.86
CA MET A 278 -0.35 -27.33 11.64
C MET A 278 1.07 -26.82 11.86
N TYR A 279 1.53 -25.95 10.97
CA TYR A 279 2.81 -25.25 11.03
C TYR A 279 2.58 -23.75 11.01
N LEU A 280 3.26 -23.03 11.88
CA LEU A 280 3.41 -21.58 11.77
C LEU A 280 4.55 -21.29 10.79
N LEU A 281 4.23 -20.65 9.67
CA LEU A 281 5.23 -20.24 8.66
C LEU A 281 5.74 -18.83 8.92
N ASP A 282 4.87 -17.97 9.46
CA ASP A 282 5.20 -16.60 9.80
C ASP A 282 4.28 -16.09 10.92
N PHE A 283 4.80 -15.20 11.73
CA PHE A 283 4.10 -14.51 12.80
C PHE A 283 4.71 -13.13 12.98
N GLU A 284 3.88 -12.09 13.00
CA GLU A 284 4.25 -10.74 13.42
C GLU A 284 3.16 -10.20 14.33
N ARG A 285 3.54 -9.60 15.46
CA ARG A 285 2.68 -8.81 16.34
C ARG A 285 3.19 -7.40 16.40
N ARG A 286 2.32 -6.43 16.13
CA ARG A 286 2.53 -5.01 16.39
C ARG A 286 1.71 -4.57 17.59
N MET A 287 2.31 -3.77 18.45
CA MET A 287 1.68 -3.18 19.63
C MET A 287 1.95 -1.69 19.62
N SER A 288 0.87 -0.91 19.73
CA SER A 288 0.94 0.56 19.82
C SER A 288 0.15 1.06 21.02
N ASP A 289 0.87 1.62 21.99
CA ASP A 289 0.26 2.31 23.13
C ASP A 289 -0.68 3.44 22.68
N ILE A 290 -1.87 3.44 23.25
CA ILE A 290 -2.81 4.55 23.14
C ILE A 290 -2.25 5.72 23.95
N PHE A 291 -2.05 6.86 23.28
CA PHE A 291 -1.41 8.01 23.89
C PHE A 291 -2.19 8.50 25.11
N SER A 292 -1.47 8.70 26.21
CA SER A 292 -2.06 9.25 27.42
C SER A 292 -2.23 10.77 27.30
N GLU A 293 -3.45 11.23 27.04
CA GLU A 293 -3.82 12.66 26.93
C GLU A 293 -3.78 13.43 28.28
N ASP A 294 -2.73 13.28 29.08
CA ASP A 294 -2.55 14.03 30.31
C ASP A 294 -1.09 14.40 30.59
N LYS A 295 -0.90 15.13 31.69
CA LYS A 295 0.38 15.74 32.04
C LYS A 295 1.50 14.72 32.32
N SER A 296 1.17 13.46 32.61
CA SER A 296 2.18 12.42 32.87
C SER A 296 2.98 12.07 31.62
N ALA A 297 2.44 12.30 30.42
CA ALA A 297 3.14 12.06 29.17
C ALA A 297 4.26 13.08 28.91
N PHE A 298 4.31 14.21 29.63
CA PHE A 298 5.22 15.32 29.38
C PHE A 298 6.22 15.49 30.53
N VAL A 299 7.48 15.12 30.31
CA VAL A 299 8.54 15.15 31.33
C VAL A 299 9.73 15.96 30.83
N GLY A 300 9.87 17.18 31.33
CA GLY A 300 10.96 18.08 30.90
C GLY A 300 10.82 18.43 29.42
N ASP A 301 11.78 18.00 28.62
CA ASP A 301 11.81 18.14 27.16
C ASP A 301 11.33 16.87 26.43
N LYS A 302 10.70 15.91 27.11
CA LYS A 302 10.24 14.64 26.50
C LYS A 302 8.72 14.50 26.48
N ILE A 303 8.23 13.90 25.40
CA ILE A 303 6.88 13.36 25.28
C ILE A 303 6.99 11.83 25.24
N ALA A 304 6.46 11.13 26.24
CA ALA A 304 6.46 9.68 26.28
C ALA A 304 5.31 9.13 25.43
N LEU A 305 5.64 8.51 24.30
CA LEU A 305 4.65 7.84 23.43
C LEU A 305 4.41 6.42 23.90
N GLY A 306 5.46 5.73 24.35
CA GLY A 306 5.37 4.42 24.98
C GLY A 306 5.90 3.28 24.14
N ILE A 307 5.35 2.08 24.31
CA ILE A 307 5.68 0.94 23.46
C ILE A 307 4.96 1.15 22.12
N THR A 308 5.66 1.68 21.12
CA THR A 308 5.14 1.99 19.79
C THR A 308 6.28 2.01 18.78
N ASP A 309 5.97 1.77 17.51
CA ASP A 309 6.88 1.92 16.38
C ASP A 309 7.60 3.29 16.42
N PRO A 310 8.93 3.35 16.27
CA PRO A 310 9.67 4.61 16.23
C PRO A 310 9.44 5.41 14.94
N ASN A 311 8.79 4.87 13.92
CA ASN A 311 8.38 5.61 12.72
C ASN A 311 7.08 6.40 12.97
N VAL A 312 7.19 7.50 13.70
CA VAL A 312 6.06 8.36 14.07
C VAL A 312 5.87 9.46 13.02
N GLU A 313 4.66 9.54 12.45
CA GLU A 313 4.27 10.66 11.58
C GLU A 313 4.34 11.97 12.37
N MET A 314 5.31 12.82 12.01
CA MET A 314 5.68 14.01 12.78
C MET A 314 6.25 15.11 11.87
N MET A 315 5.76 16.33 12.07
CA MET A 315 6.26 17.53 11.40
C MET A 315 6.37 18.70 12.39
N GLU A 316 7.38 19.55 12.20
CA GLU A 316 7.61 20.74 13.01
C GLU A 316 7.62 22.01 12.15
N SER A 317 7.33 23.15 12.78
CA SER A 317 7.56 24.46 12.16
C SER A 317 9.06 24.73 11.98
N ASP A 318 9.45 25.68 11.13
CA ASP A 318 10.86 26.04 10.85
C ASP A 318 11.73 26.26 12.11
N GLY A 319 11.14 26.84 13.16
CA GLY A 319 11.77 27.11 14.45
C GLY A 319 11.70 25.94 15.43
N GLY A 320 10.95 24.89 15.10
CA GLY A 320 10.69 23.71 15.91
C GLY A 320 9.87 24.01 17.16
N LYS A 321 9.07 25.09 17.17
CA LYS A 321 8.27 25.53 18.33
C LYS A 321 6.84 25.02 18.31
N ILE A 322 6.35 24.68 17.13
CA ILE A 322 5.10 23.96 16.92
C ILE A 322 5.47 22.57 16.40
N LEU A 323 4.88 21.56 17.00
CA LEU A 323 5.10 20.17 16.64
C LEU A 323 3.75 19.48 16.45
N ALA A 324 3.50 18.94 15.27
CA ALA A 324 2.37 18.06 15.04
C ALA A 324 2.86 16.61 14.96
N PHE A 325 2.10 15.68 15.53
CA PHE A 325 2.42 14.26 15.50
C PHE A 325 1.16 13.41 15.62
N ALA A 326 1.15 12.25 14.97
CA ALA A 326 0.10 11.25 15.11
C ALA A 326 0.54 10.14 16.06
N GLN A 327 -0.37 9.64 16.88
CA GLN A 327 -0.12 8.49 17.75
C GLN A 327 -1.42 7.73 18.00
N ALA A 328 -1.39 6.41 17.77
CA ALA A 328 -2.52 5.50 17.95
C ALA A 328 -3.83 6.09 17.38
N GLY A 329 -3.77 6.49 16.10
CA GLY A 329 -4.82 7.11 15.30
C GLY A 329 -5.46 8.40 15.87
N VAL A 330 -4.70 9.17 16.65
CA VAL A 330 -5.03 10.53 17.05
C VAL A 330 -3.97 11.50 16.56
N LEU A 331 -4.38 12.62 15.95
CA LEU A 331 -3.48 13.67 15.51
C LEU A 331 -3.44 14.82 16.53
N TYR A 332 -2.24 15.20 16.95
CA TYR A 332 -2.00 16.28 17.91
C TYR A 332 -1.19 17.42 17.31
N SER A 333 -1.35 18.63 17.88
CA SER A 333 -0.45 19.77 17.72
C SER A 333 -0.04 20.31 19.09
N LEU A 334 1.26 20.30 19.36
CA LEU A 334 1.88 20.88 20.54
C LEU A 334 2.46 22.26 20.19
N ASN A 335 1.92 23.29 20.81
CA ASN A 335 2.47 24.64 20.82
C ASN A 335 3.27 24.86 22.10
N MET A 336 4.60 24.79 22.01
CA MET A 336 5.48 24.97 23.17
C MET A 336 5.53 26.41 23.68
N THR A 337 5.29 27.39 22.80
CA THR A 337 5.26 28.82 23.17
C THR A 337 4.08 29.11 24.10
N ASP A 338 2.92 28.56 23.80
CA ASP A 338 1.68 28.79 24.55
C ASP A 338 1.39 27.73 25.62
N ASN A 339 2.21 26.67 25.70
CA ASN A 339 1.96 25.46 26.50
C ASN A 339 0.56 24.87 26.23
N LYS A 340 0.26 24.58 24.96
CA LYS A 340 -1.02 23.99 24.53
C LYS A 340 -0.77 22.71 23.74
N LEU A 341 -1.43 21.63 24.12
CA LEU A 341 -1.61 20.44 23.30
C LEU A 341 -3.05 20.47 22.75
N SER A 342 -3.19 20.44 21.44
CA SER A 342 -4.48 20.46 20.76
C SER A 342 -4.69 19.12 20.06
N LYS A 343 -5.81 18.44 20.35
CA LYS A 343 -6.20 17.20 19.66
C LYS A 343 -6.88 17.56 18.34
N LEU A 344 -6.14 17.58 17.25
CA LEU A 344 -6.63 18.06 15.96
C LEU A 344 -7.71 17.15 15.38
N PHE A 345 -7.52 15.84 15.47
CA PHE A 345 -8.44 14.86 14.91
C PHE A 345 -8.33 13.53 15.64
N SER A 346 -9.45 12.81 15.75
CA SER A 346 -9.53 11.46 16.33
C SER A 346 -10.83 10.82 15.89
N PHE A 347 -10.79 9.61 15.32
CA PHE A 347 -12.00 8.79 15.22
C PHE A 347 -12.34 8.13 16.57
N TYR A 348 -11.33 7.87 17.42
CA TYR A 348 -11.56 7.37 18.77
C TYR A 348 -12.40 8.35 19.59
N ASP A 349 -13.38 7.79 20.30
CA ASP A 349 -14.16 8.49 21.30
C ASP A 349 -14.04 7.74 22.63
N PRO A 350 -13.63 8.37 23.75
CA PRO A 350 -13.64 7.71 25.05
C PRO A 350 -15.04 7.22 25.48
N ASN A 351 -16.11 7.78 24.90
CA ASN A 351 -17.48 7.33 25.13
C ASN A 351 -17.91 6.22 24.15
N GLY A 352 -17.28 6.11 22.99
CA GLY A 352 -17.45 5.06 21.99
C GLY A 352 -16.55 3.87 22.33
N LYS A 353 -17.12 2.88 23.02
CA LYS A 353 -16.36 1.74 23.57
C LYS A 353 -16.55 0.45 22.77
N ASP A 354 -16.92 0.57 21.51
CA ASP A 354 -17.11 -0.58 20.62
C ASP A 354 -16.07 -0.61 19.51
N GLU A 355 -15.99 -1.76 18.84
CA GLU A 355 -15.00 -2.07 17.81
C GLU A 355 -14.97 -1.07 16.63
N ARG A 356 -16.05 -0.33 16.37
CA ARG A 356 -16.08 0.69 15.30
C ARG A 356 -15.20 1.89 15.64
N SER A 357 -15.01 2.16 16.92
CA SER A 357 -14.24 3.31 17.40
C SER A 357 -12.73 3.10 17.31
N PHE A 358 -12.27 1.85 17.11
CA PHE A 358 -10.85 1.49 17.07
C PHE A 358 -10.36 0.99 15.71
N TYR A 359 -11.21 0.99 14.70
CA TYR A 359 -10.86 0.49 13.38
C TYR A 359 -9.72 1.29 12.73
N GLY A 360 -8.63 0.61 12.41
CA GLY A 360 -7.40 1.14 11.81
C GLY A 360 -7.47 1.39 10.31
N GLY A 361 -8.65 1.53 9.71
CA GLY A 361 -8.82 1.73 8.27
C GLY A 361 -8.39 3.09 7.72
N HIS A 362 -7.74 3.94 8.51
CA HIS A 362 -7.37 5.32 8.14
C HIS A 362 -5.96 5.66 8.62
N GLU A 363 -5.37 6.67 7.97
CA GLU A 363 -4.06 7.22 8.31
C GLU A 363 -4.07 8.75 8.33
N PHE A 364 -3.02 9.31 8.92
CA PHE A 364 -2.76 10.75 8.94
C PHE A 364 -1.55 11.10 8.08
N LYS A 365 -1.62 12.24 7.41
CA LYS A 365 -0.45 12.87 6.77
C LYS A 365 -0.42 14.33 7.16
N ILE A 366 0.64 14.75 7.83
CA ILE A 366 0.86 16.15 8.21
C ILE A 366 1.50 16.83 7.02
N LEU A 367 0.76 17.72 6.37
CA LEU A 367 1.17 18.34 5.11
C LEU A 367 2.03 19.59 5.35
N GLN A 368 1.70 20.37 6.39
CA GLN A 368 2.43 21.59 6.73
C GLN A 368 2.18 22.00 8.18
N VAL A 369 3.21 22.53 8.85
CA VAL A 369 3.10 23.20 10.16
C VAL A 369 3.76 24.58 10.07
N ASP A 370 3.00 25.64 10.34
CA ASP A 370 3.54 27.02 10.30
C ASP A 370 3.94 27.56 11.69
N GLU A 371 4.69 28.66 11.70
CA GLU A 371 5.13 29.34 12.92
C GLU A 371 3.98 30.01 13.73
N ALA A 372 2.81 30.22 13.10
CA ALA A 372 1.62 30.71 13.80
C ALA A 372 0.86 29.58 14.54
N GLY A 373 1.26 28.33 14.30
CA GLY A 373 0.68 27.12 14.87
C GLY A 373 -0.44 26.52 14.02
N ASN A 374 -0.69 27.03 12.82
CA ASN A 374 -1.65 26.40 11.91
C ASN A 374 -1.06 25.11 11.35
N VAL A 375 -1.92 24.13 11.15
CA VAL A 375 -1.53 22.80 10.67
C VAL A 375 -2.43 22.41 9.51
N PHE A 376 -1.84 22.15 8.35
CA PHE A 376 -2.50 21.44 7.26
C PHE A 376 -2.26 19.96 7.44
N PHE A 377 -3.33 19.17 7.42
CA PHE A 377 -3.23 17.72 7.54
C PHE A 377 -4.31 17.04 6.70
N MET A 378 -4.06 15.78 6.40
CA MET A 378 -4.97 14.90 5.69
C MET A 378 -5.32 13.71 6.58
N VAL A 379 -6.59 13.31 6.55
CA VAL A 379 -7.07 12.02 7.07
C VAL A 379 -7.52 11.22 5.87
N TYR A 380 -6.95 10.05 5.63
CA TYR A 380 -7.20 9.29 4.40
C TYR A 380 -7.38 7.80 4.67
N GLY A 381 -8.18 7.14 3.83
CA GLY A 381 -8.63 5.76 4.03
C GLY A 381 -10.14 5.70 4.27
N TYR A 382 -10.59 4.70 5.03
CA TYR A 382 -11.97 4.53 5.45
C TYR A 382 -12.36 5.53 6.54
N ILE A 383 -13.47 6.23 6.35
CA ILE A 383 -13.96 7.22 7.30
C ILE A 383 -14.93 6.55 8.28
N SER A 384 -14.50 6.41 9.54
CA SER A 384 -15.22 5.62 10.55
C SER A 384 -16.39 6.32 11.22
N ARG A 385 -16.50 7.66 11.14
CA ARG A 385 -17.59 8.44 11.75
C ARG A 385 -17.66 9.84 11.17
N GLY A 386 -18.69 10.59 11.57
CA GLY A 386 -18.88 11.97 11.13
C GLY A 386 -19.70 12.06 9.84
N ARG A 387 -19.58 13.19 9.12
CA ARG A 387 -20.46 13.50 7.97
C ARG A 387 -20.26 12.56 6.78
N ARG A 388 -19.13 11.85 6.73
CA ARG A 388 -18.73 10.95 5.64
C ARG A 388 -18.49 9.52 6.11
N GLU A 389 -19.08 9.13 7.23
CA GLU A 389 -19.01 7.74 7.68
C GLU A 389 -19.35 6.76 6.54
N GLY A 390 -18.51 5.75 6.34
CA GLY A 390 -18.68 4.74 5.30
C GLY A 390 -18.23 5.15 3.90
N TYR A 391 -17.49 6.26 3.76
CA TYR A 391 -16.79 6.61 2.52
C TYR A 391 -15.30 6.26 2.64
N THR A 392 -14.66 6.02 1.50
CA THR A 392 -13.20 5.95 1.38
C THR A 392 -12.71 7.16 0.62
N GLY A 393 -11.64 7.81 1.08
CA GLY A 393 -11.09 8.98 0.43
C GLY A 393 -10.11 9.73 1.32
N ALA A 394 -9.78 10.96 0.95
CA ALA A 394 -8.91 11.85 1.71
C ALA A 394 -9.66 13.14 2.12
N GLU A 395 -9.74 13.40 3.42
CA GLU A 395 -10.25 14.64 4.01
C GLU A 395 -9.08 15.57 4.34
N VAL A 396 -9.02 16.73 3.68
CA VAL A 396 -7.96 17.73 3.84
C VAL A 396 -8.44 18.82 4.78
N TYR A 397 -7.72 19.02 5.87
CA TYR A 397 -8.08 19.94 6.94
C TYR A 397 -7.04 21.04 7.15
N LEU A 398 -7.53 22.19 7.61
CA LEU A 398 -6.73 23.26 8.20
C LEU A 398 -7.14 23.46 9.66
N TYR A 399 -6.19 23.23 10.56
CA TYR A 399 -6.29 23.68 11.94
C TYR A 399 -5.80 25.12 12.07
N ASN A 400 -6.62 26.00 12.66
CA ASN A 400 -6.26 27.36 13.00
C ASN A 400 -5.98 27.48 14.50
N ASN A 401 -4.71 27.73 14.88
CA ASN A 401 -4.30 27.81 16.28
C ASN A 401 -4.87 29.03 17.03
N SER A 402 -5.10 30.15 16.33
CA SER A 402 -5.64 31.36 16.96
C SER A 402 -7.11 31.22 17.33
N LEU A 403 -7.88 30.55 16.47
CA LEU A 403 -9.32 30.33 16.65
C LEU A 403 -9.62 29.01 17.39
N ASN A 404 -8.65 28.09 17.46
CA ASN A 404 -8.81 26.73 17.94
C ASN A 404 -9.96 26.00 17.21
N THR A 405 -9.91 26.03 15.89
CA THR A 405 -10.90 25.43 14.99
C THR A 405 -10.23 24.57 13.93
N VAL A 406 -10.92 23.53 13.49
CA VAL A 406 -10.53 22.70 12.34
C VAL A 406 -11.56 22.94 11.23
N GLU A 407 -11.10 23.27 10.04
CA GLU A 407 -11.94 23.45 8.85
C GLU A 407 -11.54 22.42 7.80
N GLU A 408 -12.52 21.74 7.23
CA GLU A 408 -12.31 20.90 6.06
C GLU A 408 -12.23 21.77 4.80
N LEU A 409 -11.13 21.64 4.06
CA LEU A 409 -10.86 22.38 2.84
C LEU A 409 -11.27 21.62 1.58
N ALA A 410 -11.10 20.30 1.59
CA ALA A 410 -11.41 19.42 0.46
C ALA A 410 -11.68 17.98 0.93
N PHE A 411 -12.43 17.24 0.13
CA PHE A 411 -12.58 15.80 0.22
C PHE A 411 -12.42 15.15 -1.14
N ILE A 412 -11.53 14.17 -1.23
CA ILE A 412 -11.21 13.47 -2.47
C ILE A 412 -11.72 12.03 -2.32
N PRO A 413 -12.94 11.71 -2.82
CA PRO A 413 -13.50 10.37 -2.73
C PRO A 413 -12.78 9.40 -3.66
N THR A 414 -12.79 8.13 -3.29
CA THR A 414 -12.39 7.01 -4.15
C THR A 414 -13.36 5.85 -4.04
N LEU A 415 -13.39 5.00 -5.06
CA LEU A 415 -14.10 3.72 -5.06
C LEU A 415 -13.15 2.52 -4.92
N LYS A 416 -11.85 2.77 -4.77
CA LYS A 416 -10.84 1.74 -4.46
C LYS A 416 -10.87 1.39 -2.98
N ALA A 417 -10.38 0.20 -2.65
CA ALA A 417 -10.27 -0.25 -1.26
C ALA A 417 -9.35 0.69 -0.44
N PRO A 418 -9.59 0.87 0.87
CA PRO A 418 -8.80 1.77 1.72
C PRO A 418 -7.29 1.55 1.65
N GLU A 419 -6.84 0.28 1.62
CA GLU A 419 -5.43 -0.09 1.57
C GLU A 419 -4.76 0.28 0.23
N ILE A 420 -5.50 0.24 -0.87
CA ILE A 420 -4.98 0.66 -2.19
C ILE A 420 -4.88 2.18 -2.22
N PHE A 421 -5.92 2.88 -1.78
CA PHE A 421 -5.91 4.35 -1.79
C PHE A 421 -4.85 4.92 -0.84
N LYS A 422 -4.60 4.27 0.30
CA LYS A 422 -3.47 4.57 1.19
C LYS A 422 -2.15 4.52 0.41
N ALA A 423 -1.90 3.43 -0.32
CA ALA A 423 -0.69 3.27 -1.12
C ALA A 423 -0.55 4.34 -2.22
N GLU A 424 -1.64 4.85 -2.79
CA GLU A 424 -1.60 5.97 -3.75
C GLU A 424 -1.21 7.29 -3.07
N VAL A 425 -1.86 7.64 -1.95
CA VAL A 425 -1.59 8.88 -1.20
C VAL A 425 -0.15 8.94 -0.66
N GLU A 426 0.42 7.77 -0.33
CA GLU A 426 1.79 7.64 0.14
C GLU A 426 2.83 7.99 -0.94
N GLN A 427 2.53 7.75 -2.22
CA GLN A 427 3.44 8.09 -3.33
C GLN A 427 3.74 9.58 -3.43
N LEU A 428 2.72 10.44 -3.24
CA LEU A 428 2.89 11.89 -3.14
C LEU A 428 1.66 12.55 -2.52
N ALA A 429 1.89 13.35 -1.48
CA ALA A 429 0.95 14.39 -1.07
C ALA A 429 1.73 15.58 -0.48
N TYR A 430 1.53 16.77 -1.03
CA TYR A 430 2.23 17.98 -0.62
C TYR A 430 1.32 19.21 -0.73
N VAL A 431 1.26 20.05 0.30
CA VAL A 431 0.57 21.34 0.23
C VAL A 431 1.57 22.50 0.31
N ASN A 432 1.43 23.49 -0.57
CA ASN A 432 2.27 24.68 -0.54
C ASN A 432 1.57 25.87 0.13
N GLY A 433 2.32 26.96 0.34
CA GLY A 433 1.80 28.20 0.94
C GLY A 433 0.77 28.97 0.10
N LYS A 434 0.39 28.47 -1.09
CA LYS A 434 -0.67 29.02 -1.95
C LYS A 434 -1.97 28.19 -1.87
N ASN A 435 -2.08 27.27 -0.91
CA ASN A 435 -3.20 26.33 -0.76
C ASN A 435 -3.39 25.43 -1.99
N GLU A 436 -2.28 25.01 -2.60
CA GLU A 436 -2.26 24.03 -3.68
C GLU A 436 -1.81 22.69 -3.12
N LEU A 437 -2.67 21.67 -3.25
CA LEU A 437 -2.38 20.30 -2.87
C LEU A 437 -1.98 19.50 -4.12
N TYR A 438 -0.76 18.98 -4.10
CA TYR A 438 -0.21 18.12 -5.14
C TYR A 438 -0.32 16.65 -4.73
N MET A 439 -0.78 15.79 -5.62
CA MET A 439 -0.93 14.35 -5.39
C MET A 439 -0.60 13.52 -6.63
N LEU A 440 -0.24 12.25 -6.42
CA LEU A 440 -0.21 11.22 -7.45
C LEU A 440 -1.41 10.29 -7.22
N LEU A 441 -2.36 10.28 -8.14
CA LEU A 441 -3.55 9.41 -8.10
C LEU A 441 -3.79 8.88 -9.51
N ASP A 442 -4.15 7.60 -9.66
CA ASP A 442 -4.46 6.99 -10.97
C ASP A 442 -3.38 7.24 -12.05
N ASN A 443 -2.10 7.18 -11.69
CA ASN A 443 -0.94 7.46 -12.56
C ASN A 443 -0.94 8.89 -13.16
N GLN A 444 -1.62 9.83 -12.51
CA GLN A 444 -1.65 11.25 -12.84
C GLN A 444 -1.04 12.07 -11.71
N PHE A 445 -0.17 13.02 -12.07
CA PHE A 445 0.30 14.05 -11.16
C PHE A 445 -0.64 15.25 -11.26
N ILE A 446 -1.37 15.52 -10.17
CA ILE A 446 -2.44 16.52 -10.11
C ILE A 446 -2.14 17.63 -9.11
N CYS A 447 -2.70 18.81 -9.38
CA CYS A 447 -2.73 19.95 -8.49
C CYS A 447 -4.19 20.32 -8.18
N ILE A 448 -4.55 20.32 -6.90
CA ILE A 448 -5.86 20.70 -6.38
C ILE A 448 -5.73 22.07 -5.74
N HIS A 449 -6.38 23.08 -6.31
CA HIS A 449 -6.45 24.41 -5.71
C HIS A 449 -7.55 24.44 -4.63
N LEU A 450 -7.16 24.31 -3.36
CA LEU A 450 -8.09 24.15 -2.23
C LEU A 450 -9.03 25.36 -2.05
N ASP A 451 -8.56 26.57 -2.36
CA ASP A 451 -9.36 27.79 -2.28
C ASP A 451 -10.49 27.86 -3.32
N ARG A 452 -10.26 27.27 -4.50
CA ARG A 452 -11.18 27.34 -5.65
C ARG A 452 -11.90 26.03 -5.92
N GLN A 453 -11.47 24.94 -5.29
CA GLN A 453 -11.96 23.58 -5.51
C GLN A 453 -11.84 23.13 -6.97
N THR A 454 -10.72 23.46 -7.62
CA THR A 454 -10.44 23.10 -9.02
C THR A 454 -9.22 22.20 -9.11
N VAL A 455 -9.26 21.24 -10.03
CA VAL A 455 -8.16 20.30 -10.29
C VAL A 455 -7.48 20.64 -11.62
N GLU A 456 -6.16 20.65 -11.62
CA GLU A 456 -5.29 20.71 -12.80
C GLU A 456 -4.50 19.40 -12.88
N VAL A 457 -4.50 18.75 -14.05
CA VAL A 457 -3.62 17.62 -14.31
C VAL A 457 -2.30 18.17 -14.83
N VAL A 458 -1.24 18.05 -14.02
CA VAL A 458 0.08 18.61 -14.30
C VAL A 458 0.88 17.70 -15.23
N ALA A 459 0.78 16.39 -15.02
CA ALA A 459 1.33 15.38 -15.92
C ALA A 459 0.45 14.11 -15.89
N GLU A 460 0.43 13.41 -17.02
CA GLU A 460 -0.24 12.11 -17.20
C GLU A 460 0.78 11.06 -17.60
N ASN A 461 0.37 9.79 -17.57
CA ASN A 461 1.19 8.65 -17.98
C ASN A 461 2.46 8.49 -17.14
N LEU A 462 2.32 8.74 -15.84
CA LEU A 462 3.36 8.52 -14.86
C LEU A 462 3.24 7.09 -14.33
N ASN A 463 3.77 6.13 -15.08
CA ASN A 463 3.95 4.79 -14.53
C ASN A 463 4.90 4.87 -13.31
N GLY A 464 4.69 3.98 -12.33
CA GLY A 464 5.37 4.02 -11.03
C GLY A 464 6.90 4.07 -11.06
N ASP A 465 7.52 3.73 -12.19
CA ASP A 465 8.97 3.72 -12.38
C ASP A 465 9.50 4.84 -13.31
N SER A 466 8.63 5.64 -13.94
CA SER A 466 9.05 6.78 -14.78
C SER A 466 9.41 8.02 -13.99
N TYR A 467 8.76 8.26 -12.86
CA TYR A 467 8.96 9.45 -12.04
C TYR A 467 9.76 9.13 -10.77
N GLN A 468 10.24 10.17 -10.10
CA GLN A 468 10.82 10.06 -8.76
C GLN A 468 10.27 11.20 -7.90
N VAL A 469 10.08 10.94 -6.60
CA VAL A 469 9.66 11.92 -5.59
C VAL A 469 10.73 11.96 -4.49
N SER A 470 11.10 13.16 -4.02
CA SER A 470 11.99 13.31 -2.87
C SER A 470 11.31 12.82 -1.59
N GLU A 471 12.06 12.29 -0.62
CA GLU A 471 11.52 11.82 0.67
C GLU A 471 10.63 12.85 1.40
N SER A 472 10.93 14.14 1.27
CA SER A 472 10.14 15.24 1.86
C SER A 472 8.84 15.55 1.12
N ASN A 473 8.55 14.87 0.00
CA ASN A 473 7.52 15.19 -0.99
C ASN A 473 7.63 16.61 -1.60
N ARG A 474 8.74 17.34 -1.42
CA ARG A 474 8.87 18.71 -1.94
C ARG A 474 9.26 18.77 -3.41
N MET A 475 9.90 17.73 -3.93
CA MET A 475 10.40 17.64 -5.30
C MET A 475 9.81 16.42 -6.01
N ILE A 476 9.50 16.59 -7.29
CA ILE A 476 9.12 15.50 -8.19
C ILE A 476 9.79 15.71 -9.54
N VAL A 477 10.21 14.62 -10.18
CA VAL A 477 10.75 14.63 -11.55
C VAL A 477 10.05 13.59 -12.40
N TRP A 478 9.78 13.89 -13.66
CA TRP A 478 9.19 12.95 -14.62
C TRP A 478 9.68 13.19 -16.06
N PRO A 479 9.65 12.18 -16.93
CA PRO A 479 10.08 12.30 -18.32
C PRO A 479 9.02 12.93 -19.23
N ASP A 480 9.47 13.54 -20.33
CA ASP A 480 8.64 14.24 -21.32
C ASP A 480 7.64 13.37 -22.10
N GLN A 481 7.79 12.04 -22.09
CA GLN A 481 6.95 11.11 -22.84
C GLN A 481 6.46 9.92 -21.99
N GLY A 482 6.60 9.97 -20.65
CA GLY A 482 6.26 8.85 -19.75
C GLY A 482 7.12 7.59 -19.92
N LYS A 483 8.03 7.57 -20.90
CA LYS A 483 8.90 6.44 -21.22
C LYS A 483 10.25 6.55 -20.53
N LYS A 484 10.49 5.67 -19.56
CA LYS A 484 11.73 5.60 -18.77
C LYS A 484 13.01 5.44 -19.61
N TYR A 485 13.01 4.57 -20.62
CA TYR A 485 14.22 4.20 -21.38
C TYR A 485 14.42 4.97 -22.70
N GLU A 486 13.47 5.82 -23.08
CA GLU A 486 13.50 6.59 -24.35
C GLU A 486 13.32 8.09 -24.12
N SER A 487 13.43 8.54 -22.86
CA SER A 487 13.22 9.94 -22.50
C SER A 487 14.33 10.84 -23.05
N THR A 488 13.92 11.97 -23.64
CA THR A 488 14.84 12.99 -24.16
C THR A 488 14.99 14.20 -23.25
N SER A 489 14.07 14.36 -22.29
CA SER A 489 14.16 15.38 -21.27
C SER A 489 13.41 14.98 -20.00
N LEU A 490 13.87 15.51 -18.87
CA LEU A 490 13.17 15.40 -17.58
C LEU A 490 12.58 16.76 -17.21
N THR A 491 11.40 16.76 -16.60
CA THR A 491 10.84 17.94 -15.93
C THR A 491 10.98 17.74 -14.43
N LEU A 492 11.77 18.60 -13.79
CA LEU A 492 11.92 18.68 -12.34
C LEU A 492 11.04 19.82 -11.81
N MET A 493 10.23 19.57 -10.79
CA MET A 493 9.38 20.58 -10.17
C MET A 493 9.62 20.66 -8.66
N ASN A 494 9.75 21.89 -8.16
CA ASN A 494 9.70 22.19 -6.73
C ASN A 494 8.26 22.56 -6.35
N LEU A 495 7.59 21.74 -5.55
CA LEU A 495 6.17 21.88 -5.23
C LEU A 495 5.89 23.07 -4.30
N ASN A 496 6.90 23.49 -3.52
CA ASN A 496 6.80 24.68 -2.66
C ASN A 496 6.81 25.97 -3.49
N SER A 497 7.82 26.13 -4.35
CA SER A 497 7.99 27.35 -5.16
C SER A 497 7.13 27.34 -6.43
N THR A 498 6.64 26.17 -6.85
CA THR A 498 5.95 25.89 -8.13
C THR A 498 6.84 26.06 -9.37
N GLU A 499 8.14 26.23 -9.18
CA GLU A 499 9.09 26.39 -10.28
C GLU A 499 9.37 25.03 -10.95
N GLN A 500 9.40 25.04 -12.27
CA GLN A 500 9.72 23.88 -13.11
C GLN A 500 11.02 24.13 -13.89
N VAL A 501 11.84 23.10 -13.98
CA VAL A 501 13.09 23.08 -14.74
C VAL A 501 13.08 21.88 -15.68
N THR A 502 13.17 22.14 -16.98
CA THR A 502 13.39 21.09 -17.99
C THR A 502 14.89 20.81 -18.11
N ILE A 503 15.26 19.53 -18.11
CA ILE A 503 16.63 19.05 -18.21
C ILE A 503 16.75 18.24 -19.50
N ASP A 504 17.41 18.81 -20.51
CA ASP A 504 17.61 18.16 -21.81
C ASP A 504 18.75 17.13 -21.78
N ALA A 505 18.53 15.96 -22.37
CA ALA A 505 19.58 14.96 -22.62
C ALA A 505 20.64 15.45 -23.64
N GLY A 506 20.24 16.43 -24.47
CA GLY A 506 21.02 16.86 -25.63
C GLY A 506 20.98 15.85 -26.78
N SER A 507 21.47 16.25 -27.95
CA SER A 507 21.40 15.42 -29.15
C SER A 507 22.20 14.13 -29.02
N GLY A 508 21.58 13.00 -29.34
CA GLY A 508 22.22 11.68 -29.36
C GLY A 508 22.21 10.93 -28.02
N ASN A 509 21.50 11.46 -27.01
CA ASN A 509 21.41 10.83 -25.69
C ASN A 509 19.96 10.65 -25.25
N TYR A 510 19.75 9.68 -24.37
CA TYR A 510 18.59 9.57 -23.50
C TYR A 510 18.98 9.96 -22.07
N ILE A 511 17.98 10.32 -21.26
CA ILE A 511 18.13 10.74 -19.87
C ILE A 511 17.19 9.93 -18.96
N MET A 512 17.63 9.63 -17.75
CA MET A 512 16.84 8.87 -16.77
C MET A 512 17.02 9.43 -15.36
N ALA A 513 15.93 9.64 -14.64
CA ALA A 513 15.97 9.97 -13.21
C ALA A 513 16.31 8.70 -12.42
N LEU A 514 17.23 8.82 -11.46
CA LEU A 514 17.67 7.71 -10.60
C LEU A 514 17.18 7.84 -9.16
N GLY A 515 16.69 9.03 -8.77
CA GLY A 515 16.15 9.30 -7.45
C GLY A 515 16.62 10.65 -6.91
N PHE A 516 16.41 10.87 -5.62
CA PHE A 516 16.80 12.08 -4.91
C PHE A 516 17.74 11.77 -3.75
N MET A 517 18.74 12.62 -3.57
CA MET A 517 19.53 12.69 -2.34
C MET A 517 19.07 13.93 -1.59
N ASN A 518 18.25 13.77 -0.55
CA ASN A 518 17.43 14.85 0.00
C ASN A 518 16.54 15.48 -1.09
N GLU A 519 16.92 16.66 -1.57
CA GLU A 519 16.20 17.47 -2.55
C GLU A 519 16.98 17.60 -3.87
N ASP A 520 18.21 17.07 -3.90
CA ASP A 520 19.07 17.10 -5.07
C ASP A 520 18.74 15.92 -5.98
N LEU A 521 18.39 16.21 -7.23
CA LEU A 521 18.07 15.21 -8.23
C LEU A 521 19.34 14.50 -8.70
N VAL A 522 19.30 13.17 -8.69
CA VAL A 522 20.31 12.31 -9.32
C VAL A 522 19.74 11.75 -10.62
N TYR A 523 20.46 11.94 -11.73
CA TYR A 523 20.05 11.43 -13.03
C TYR A 523 21.25 10.98 -13.86
N GLY A 524 21.01 10.07 -14.80
CA GLY A 524 22.04 9.60 -15.72
C GLY A 524 21.70 9.88 -17.18
N MET A 525 22.74 9.90 -18.01
CA MET A 525 22.64 10.06 -19.46
C MET A 525 23.26 8.84 -20.14
N ALA A 526 22.50 8.26 -21.07
CA ALA A 526 22.93 7.15 -21.92
C ALA A 526 23.02 7.62 -23.37
N ARG A 527 23.94 7.06 -24.17
CA ARG A 527 23.96 7.34 -25.60
C ARG A 527 22.90 6.51 -26.28
N ILE A 528 22.16 7.06 -27.22
CA ILE A 528 21.14 6.31 -27.97
C ILE A 528 21.75 5.08 -28.65
N SER A 529 22.99 5.18 -29.14
CA SER A 529 23.71 4.07 -29.77
C SER A 529 24.14 2.97 -28.80
N ASP A 530 24.14 3.24 -27.50
CA ASP A 530 24.54 2.29 -26.45
C ASP A 530 23.31 1.65 -25.76
N VAL A 531 22.11 2.19 -25.97
CA VAL A 531 20.85 1.64 -25.46
C VAL A 531 20.34 0.60 -26.44
N SER A 532 20.13 -0.62 -25.95
CA SER A 532 19.62 -1.73 -26.74
C SER A 532 18.87 -2.69 -25.83
N LEU A 533 18.09 -3.57 -26.44
CA LEU A 533 17.75 -4.83 -25.79
C LEU A 533 19.00 -5.71 -25.82
N ASP A 534 19.32 -6.39 -24.72
CA ASP A 534 20.27 -7.49 -24.80
C ASP A 534 19.64 -8.70 -25.53
N ASP A 535 20.43 -9.75 -25.74
CA ASP A 535 19.96 -10.99 -26.38
C ASP A 535 18.83 -11.67 -25.58
N THR A 536 18.65 -11.24 -24.33
CA THR A 536 17.59 -11.66 -23.41
C THR A 536 16.45 -10.66 -23.39
N GLY A 537 16.31 -9.77 -24.37
CA GLY A 537 15.18 -8.84 -24.47
C GLY A 537 15.04 -7.84 -23.31
N LYS A 538 15.99 -7.78 -22.38
CA LYS A 538 16.01 -6.82 -21.29
C LYS A 538 16.62 -5.52 -21.78
N MET A 539 16.03 -4.40 -21.38
CA MET A 539 16.57 -3.10 -21.71
C MET A 539 17.92 -2.87 -21.02
N VAL A 540 18.98 -2.71 -21.81
CA VAL A 540 20.29 -2.29 -21.35
C VAL A 540 20.37 -0.78 -21.51
N PHE A 541 20.43 -0.07 -20.38
CA PHE A 541 20.51 1.40 -20.34
C PHE A 541 21.82 1.87 -19.67
N PRO A 542 22.96 1.80 -20.39
CA PRO A 542 24.27 2.09 -19.83
C PRO A 542 24.54 3.59 -19.83
N MET A 543 24.50 4.20 -18.65
CA MET A 543 24.68 5.64 -18.48
C MET A 543 26.17 5.98 -18.42
N TYR A 544 26.67 6.70 -19.43
CA TYR A 544 28.08 7.11 -19.48
C TYR A 544 28.40 8.27 -18.52
N GLN A 545 27.37 8.99 -18.07
CA GLN A 545 27.51 10.13 -17.17
C GLN A 545 26.36 10.16 -16.17
N ILE A 546 26.69 10.37 -14.89
CA ILE A 546 25.73 10.64 -13.81
C ILE A 546 25.90 12.08 -13.34
N LYS A 547 24.79 12.78 -13.09
CA LYS A 547 24.77 14.15 -12.58
C LYS A 547 23.92 14.24 -11.31
N ILE A 548 24.36 15.12 -10.41
CA ILE A 548 23.61 15.56 -9.24
C ILE A 548 23.32 17.04 -9.43
N GLN A 549 22.06 17.43 -9.34
CA GLN A 549 21.58 18.78 -9.61
C GLN A 549 20.70 19.26 -8.46
N ASP A 550 20.93 20.49 -7.98
CA ASP A 550 20.12 21.07 -6.92
C ASP A 550 18.73 21.52 -7.40
N GLU A 551 17.88 21.89 -6.44
CA GLU A 551 16.51 22.37 -6.66
C GLU A 551 16.42 23.62 -7.57
N ASN A 552 17.52 24.37 -7.77
CA ASN A 552 17.58 25.57 -8.61
C ASN A 552 18.13 25.27 -10.02
N GLY A 553 18.38 24.00 -10.33
CA GLY A 553 18.90 23.58 -11.63
C GLY A 553 20.42 23.65 -11.77
N LYS A 554 21.17 23.90 -10.70
CA LYS A 554 22.65 23.94 -10.76
C LYS A 554 23.21 22.54 -10.56
N VAL A 555 24.02 22.10 -11.52
CA VAL A 555 24.77 20.84 -11.42
C VAL A 555 25.83 20.94 -10.33
N LEU A 556 25.65 20.18 -9.25
CA LEU A 556 26.57 20.09 -8.12
C LEU A 556 27.73 19.12 -8.40
N LYS A 557 27.44 18.02 -9.09
CA LYS A 557 28.40 16.98 -9.41
C LYS A 557 28.14 16.39 -10.79
N THR A 558 29.23 16.06 -11.47
CA THR A 558 29.23 15.20 -12.66
C THR A 558 30.22 14.07 -12.42
N TYR A 559 29.73 12.84 -12.59
CA TYR A 559 30.52 11.62 -12.54
C TYR A 559 30.60 11.04 -13.95
N GLU A 560 31.82 10.88 -14.44
CA GLU A 560 32.12 10.27 -15.73
C GLU A 560 33.51 9.62 -15.64
N LYS A 561 33.60 8.36 -16.07
CA LYS A 561 34.87 7.63 -16.18
C LYS A 561 34.97 7.02 -17.56
N SER A 562 36.09 7.25 -18.23
CA SER A 562 36.33 6.74 -19.58
C SER A 562 36.22 5.21 -19.62
N GLY A 563 35.36 4.68 -20.49
CA GLY A 563 35.16 3.23 -20.68
C GLY A 563 34.23 2.57 -19.67
N VAL A 564 33.73 3.30 -18.68
CA VAL A 564 32.86 2.79 -17.61
C VAL A 564 31.47 3.42 -17.73
N TYR A 565 30.43 2.62 -17.49
CA TYR A 565 29.03 3.02 -17.54
C TYR A 565 28.35 2.63 -16.23
N VAL A 566 27.31 3.36 -15.87
CA VAL A 566 26.46 3.07 -14.70
C VAL A 566 25.15 2.48 -15.19
N THR A 567 24.71 1.38 -14.58
CA THR A 567 23.44 0.72 -14.91
C THR A 567 22.37 0.91 -13.85
N GLY A 568 22.76 1.34 -12.65
CA GLY A 568 21.86 1.60 -11.54
C GLY A 568 22.59 2.27 -10.38
N CYS A 569 21.84 2.68 -9.37
CA CYS A 569 22.41 3.13 -8.12
C CYS A 569 21.50 2.81 -6.93
N SER A 570 22.11 2.67 -5.76
CA SER A 570 21.43 2.68 -4.48
C SER A 570 21.85 3.91 -3.68
N MET A 571 20.90 4.52 -2.96
CA MET A 571 21.13 5.71 -2.15
C MET A 571 20.88 5.37 -0.69
N ASN A 572 21.86 5.66 0.16
CA ASN A 572 21.78 5.50 1.61
C ASN A 572 22.19 6.83 2.24
N GLU A 573 21.43 7.41 3.17
CA GLU A 573 21.68 8.67 3.92
C GLU A 573 22.60 9.71 3.23
N ASN A 574 23.92 9.48 3.19
CA ASN A 574 24.92 10.40 2.61
C ASN A 574 25.73 9.86 1.41
N GLN A 575 25.39 8.70 0.85
CA GLN A 575 26.16 8.01 -0.16
C GLN A 575 25.28 7.47 -1.30
N ILE A 576 25.74 7.68 -2.53
CA ILE A 576 25.22 7.01 -3.73
C ILE A 576 26.21 5.92 -4.11
N ILE A 577 25.79 4.66 -4.07
CA ILE A 577 26.53 3.52 -4.59
C ILE A 577 26.12 3.32 -6.04
N LEU A 578 27.10 3.26 -6.95
CA LEU A 578 26.88 3.11 -8.39
C LEU A 578 27.23 1.69 -8.82
N ASP A 579 26.28 1.02 -9.46
CA ASP A 579 26.49 -0.27 -10.14
C ASP A 579 27.08 -0.01 -11.52
N ARG A 580 28.22 -0.63 -11.82
CA ARG A 580 29.05 -0.26 -12.98
C ARG A 580 29.34 -1.43 -13.91
N VAL A 581 29.46 -1.10 -15.19
CA VAL A 581 29.84 -2.01 -16.26
C VAL A 581 30.91 -1.40 -17.17
N GLU A 582 31.69 -2.24 -17.84
CA GLU A 582 32.64 -1.85 -18.89
C GLU A 582 32.28 -2.54 -20.22
N LYS A 583 32.68 -1.96 -21.35
CA LYS A 583 32.55 -2.63 -22.65
C LYS A 583 33.71 -3.60 -22.85
N ASP A 584 33.39 -4.85 -23.15
CA ASP A 584 34.38 -5.84 -23.56
C ASP A 584 34.85 -5.62 -25.02
N GLY A 585 35.72 -6.50 -25.51
CA GLY A 585 36.26 -6.43 -26.88
C GLY A 585 35.24 -6.69 -28.00
N GLU A 586 34.08 -7.26 -27.65
CA GLU A 586 32.97 -7.56 -28.56
C GLU A 586 31.86 -6.49 -28.51
N GLY A 587 31.94 -5.58 -27.53
CA GLY A 587 31.03 -4.46 -27.34
C GLY A 587 29.96 -4.69 -26.28
N ASN A 588 29.99 -5.83 -25.59
CA ASN A 588 29.03 -6.20 -24.54
C ASN A 588 29.39 -5.51 -23.23
N PHE A 589 28.38 -5.26 -22.39
CA PHE A 589 28.57 -4.65 -21.08
C PHE A 589 28.76 -5.72 -19.99
N VAL A 590 29.93 -5.72 -19.34
CA VAL A 590 30.27 -6.66 -18.26
C VAL A 590 30.42 -5.94 -16.92
N PRO A 591 29.90 -6.48 -15.80
CA PRO A 591 30.05 -5.87 -14.48
C PRO A 591 31.51 -5.59 -14.11
N CYS A 592 31.75 -4.43 -13.50
CA CYS A 592 33.04 -4.09 -12.91
C CYS A 592 32.86 -3.65 -11.44
N GLU A 593 33.94 -3.30 -10.74
CA GLU A 593 33.82 -2.89 -9.33
C GLU A 593 32.85 -1.72 -9.17
N ASN A 594 31.99 -1.72 -8.15
CA ASN A 594 31.13 -0.57 -7.86
C ASN A 594 31.95 0.67 -7.46
N ASP A 595 31.36 1.85 -7.54
CA ASP A 595 31.95 3.10 -7.06
C ASP A 595 30.95 3.85 -6.18
N GLN A 596 31.41 4.91 -5.52
CA GLN A 596 30.56 5.69 -4.64
C GLN A 596 30.76 7.20 -4.80
N ILE A 597 29.65 7.93 -4.69
CA ILE A 597 29.63 9.38 -4.53
C ILE A 597 29.19 9.66 -3.09
N VAL A 598 30.10 10.21 -2.29
CA VAL A 598 29.78 10.65 -0.91
C VAL A 598 29.32 12.10 -0.98
N SER A 599 28.12 12.35 -0.47
CA SER A 599 27.53 13.67 -0.31
C SER A 599 28.12 14.37 0.91
N GLY A 600 28.43 15.67 0.75
CA GLY A 600 28.78 16.55 1.87
C GLY A 600 27.56 17.28 2.45
N VAL A 601 26.35 16.99 1.95
CA VAL A 601 25.11 17.58 2.45
C VAL A 601 24.87 17.01 3.85
N VAL A 602 24.73 17.91 4.82
CA VAL A 602 24.36 17.60 6.20
C VAL A 602 22.84 17.64 6.25
N ASP A 603 22.21 16.59 6.76
CA ASP A 603 20.76 16.58 6.96
C ASP A 603 20.29 17.86 7.64
N VAL A 604 19.13 18.36 7.22
CA VAL A 604 18.44 19.43 7.93
C VAL A 604 18.14 18.90 9.34
N GLN A 605 18.91 19.35 10.32
CA GLN A 605 18.70 18.92 11.70
C GLN A 605 17.35 19.42 12.18
N ARG A 606 16.38 18.50 12.22
CA ARG A 606 15.12 18.70 12.95
C ARG A 606 15.44 19.02 14.40
N SER A 607 14.77 20.04 14.91
CA SER A 607 14.92 20.52 16.28
C SER A 607 14.34 19.55 17.29
N ASN A 608 13.22 18.90 16.95
CA ASN A 608 12.60 17.83 17.71
C ASN A 608 12.95 16.47 17.06
N LYS A 609 13.14 15.43 17.87
CA LYS A 609 13.60 14.11 17.39
C LYS A 609 12.81 12.98 18.04
N ILE A 610 12.56 11.93 17.27
CA ILE A 610 12.09 10.66 17.84
C ILE A 610 13.31 9.91 18.37
N ILE A 611 13.21 9.43 19.60
CA ILE A 611 14.26 8.63 20.24
C ILE A 611 13.63 7.38 20.86
N THR A 612 14.46 6.35 21.00
CA THR A 612 14.09 5.11 21.69
C THR A 612 14.95 4.95 22.93
N ILE A 613 14.33 4.58 24.04
CA ILE A 613 15.00 4.43 25.34
C ILE A 613 14.79 3.01 25.85
N PRO A 614 15.88 2.27 26.15
CA PRO A 614 15.78 0.95 26.76
C PRO A 614 15.40 1.07 28.24
N LEU A 615 14.32 0.37 28.63
CA LEU A 615 13.89 0.17 30.00
C LEU A 615 13.85 -1.33 30.34
N GLU A 616 14.22 -1.69 31.56
CA GLU A 616 14.32 -3.10 31.97
C GLU A 616 12.97 -3.82 31.91
N GLU A 617 11.91 -3.17 32.40
CA GLU A 617 10.55 -3.73 32.51
C GLU A 617 9.76 -3.66 31.18
N TYR A 618 9.96 -2.61 30.38
CA TYR A 618 9.15 -2.32 29.19
C TYR A 618 9.88 -2.54 27.86
N LYS A 619 11.15 -2.98 27.92
CA LYS A 619 12.06 -2.97 26.78
C LYS A 619 12.21 -1.55 26.22
N ASN A 620 12.35 -1.39 24.92
CA ASN A 620 12.42 -0.09 24.28
C ASN A 620 11.07 0.63 24.32
N ILE A 621 11.09 1.88 24.79
CA ILE A 621 10.00 2.84 24.66
C ILE A 621 10.38 3.96 23.70
N THR A 622 9.40 4.46 22.96
CA THR A 622 9.52 5.57 22.01
C THR A 622 9.12 6.87 22.70
N GLU A 623 9.95 7.90 22.54
CA GLU A 623 9.72 9.26 23.03
C GLU A 623 10.00 10.29 21.93
N ILE A 624 9.30 11.43 21.99
CA ILE A 624 9.69 12.62 21.25
C ILE A 624 10.56 13.48 22.17
N GLN A 625 11.82 13.64 21.79
CA GLN A 625 12.76 14.59 22.38
C GLN A 625 12.54 15.97 21.77
N MET A 626 11.96 16.87 22.54
CA MET A 626 11.67 18.24 22.15
C MET A 626 12.93 19.12 22.18
N LYS A 627 12.94 20.18 21.38
CA LYS A 627 14.01 21.20 21.33
C LYS A 627 14.21 21.92 22.67
N SER A 628 13.15 22.04 23.46
CA SER A 628 13.16 22.82 24.70
C SER A 628 12.18 22.24 25.72
N ASP A 629 12.55 22.37 27.00
CA ASP A 629 11.69 22.00 28.13
C ASP A 629 10.30 22.63 28.02
N LEU A 630 9.29 21.81 28.33
CA LEU A 630 7.90 22.19 28.48
C LEU A 630 7.52 22.14 29.95
N ASP A 631 6.87 23.18 30.47
CA ASP A 631 6.27 23.12 31.82
C ASP A 631 4.97 22.32 31.73
N GLY A 632 5.07 20.99 31.77
CA GLY A 632 3.92 20.07 31.70
C GLY A 632 2.84 20.38 32.74
N LYS A 633 3.16 21.04 33.86
CA LYS A 633 2.16 21.46 34.85
C LYS A 633 1.25 22.58 34.34
N LYS A 634 1.75 23.44 33.45
CA LYS A 634 1.00 24.53 32.81
C LYS A 634 0.36 24.14 31.48
N LEU A 635 0.64 22.94 30.97
CA LEU A 635 0.09 22.43 29.72
C LEU A 635 -1.45 22.46 29.75
N LYS A 636 -2.03 23.05 28.72
CA LYS A 636 -3.46 23.08 28.47
C LYS A 636 -3.80 22.08 27.37
N PHE A 637 -4.86 21.30 27.59
CA PHE A 637 -5.41 20.38 26.61
C PHE A 637 -6.59 21.07 25.93
N LEU A 638 -6.56 21.14 24.61
CA LEU A 638 -7.59 21.77 23.79
C LEU A 638 -8.18 20.75 22.83
N THR A 639 -9.49 20.78 22.69
CA THR A 639 -10.20 20.13 21.59
C THR A 639 -10.72 21.24 20.70
N PRO A 640 -10.15 21.42 19.49
CA PRO A 640 -10.68 22.37 18.53
C PRO A 640 -12.07 21.96 18.09
N LYS A 641 -12.87 22.94 17.68
CA LYS A 641 -14.19 22.66 17.13
C LYS A 641 -14.16 22.63 15.61
N GLU A 642 -14.98 21.78 15.02
CA GLU A 642 -15.14 21.70 13.57
C GLU A 642 -15.95 22.90 13.07
N VAL A 643 -15.46 23.59 12.04
CA VAL A 643 -16.18 24.65 11.34
C VAL A 643 -17.18 24.01 10.38
N LEU A 644 -18.47 24.32 10.55
CA LEU A 644 -19.48 23.83 9.63
C LEU A 644 -19.51 24.66 8.34
N TYR A 645 -19.31 23.99 7.22
CA TYR A 645 -19.46 24.57 5.89
C TYR A 645 -20.80 24.17 5.25
N GLU A 646 -21.56 25.17 4.81
CA GLU A 646 -22.78 25.01 4.00
C GLU A 646 -22.41 24.89 2.52
N GLY A 647 -22.18 23.67 2.04
CA GLY A 647 -21.82 23.39 0.65
C GLY A 647 -21.16 22.03 0.50
N SER A 648 -20.60 21.76 -0.69
CA SER A 648 -19.75 20.60 -0.92
C SER A 648 -18.28 21.01 -0.91
N ARG A 649 -17.45 20.14 -0.33
CA ARG A 649 -15.98 20.19 -0.36
C ARG A 649 -15.42 19.05 -1.21
N GLU A 650 -16.30 18.28 -1.86
CA GLU A 650 -15.93 17.15 -2.69
C GLU A 650 -15.20 17.61 -3.96
N ILE A 651 -14.04 17.00 -4.21
CA ILE A 651 -13.17 17.24 -5.35
C ILE A 651 -13.26 16.02 -6.27
N GLN A 652 -13.69 16.24 -7.50
CA GLN A 652 -13.79 15.19 -8.51
C GLN A 652 -12.47 15.14 -9.29
N ILE A 653 -11.78 14.01 -9.21
CA ILE A 653 -10.55 13.78 -9.96
C ILE A 653 -10.91 13.40 -11.41
N PRO A 654 -10.33 14.05 -12.43
CA PRO A 654 -10.50 13.63 -13.82
C PRO A 654 -10.03 12.19 -14.00
N GLN A 655 -10.80 11.36 -14.72
CA GLN A 655 -10.34 10.02 -15.07
C GLN A 655 -9.14 10.08 -16.02
N SER A 656 -8.13 9.24 -15.78
CA SER A 656 -7.04 9.04 -16.72
C SER A 656 -7.57 8.57 -18.08
N GLN A 657 -7.01 9.13 -19.17
CA GLN A 657 -7.36 8.74 -20.53
C GLN A 657 -6.66 7.46 -20.99
N ILE A 658 -5.69 6.98 -20.22
CA ILE A 658 -4.87 5.81 -20.53
C ILE A 658 -5.01 4.81 -19.39
N ALA A 659 -5.45 3.60 -19.72
CA ALA A 659 -5.47 2.48 -18.80
C ALA A 659 -4.10 1.78 -18.82
N GLU A 660 -3.17 2.26 -18.00
CA GLU A 660 -1.93 1.51 -17.73
C GLU A 660 -2.20 0.45 -16.65
N GLU A 661 -1.62 -0.73 -16.82
CA GLU A 661 -1.79 -1.84 -15.89
C GLU A 661 -0.91 -1.61 -14.65
N SER A 662 -1.51 -1.66 -13.46
CA SER A 662 -0.82 -1.67 -12.19
C SER A 662 -0.94 -3.03 -11.51
N TYR A 663 0.07 -3.37 -10.72
CA TYR A 663 0.15 -4.60 -9.94
C TYR A 663 0.08 -4.25 -8.46
N TYR A 664 -0.88 -4.84 -7.76
CA TYR A 664 -1.11 -4.63 -6.35
C TYR A 664 -0.51 -5.80 -5.57
N VAL A 665 0.60 -5.55 -4.89
CA VAL A 665 1.29 -6.55 -4.05
C VAL A 665 0.75 -6.45 -2.63
N TYR A 666 0.02 -7.48 -2.20
CA TYR A 666 -0.52 -7.58 -0.86
C TYR A 666 0.43 -8.37 0.04
N SER A 667 0.81 -7.78 1.18
CA SER A 667 1.47 -8.50 2.26
C SER A 667 0.48 -9.48 2.94
N PRO A 668 0.96 -10.47 3.71
CA PRO A 668 0.09 -11.33 4.51
C PRO A 668 -0.84 -10.57 5.48
N GLY A 669 -0.43 -9.37 5.91
CA GLY A 669 -1.23 -8.48 6.77
C GLY A 669 -2.28 -7.65 6.02
N GLY A 670 -2.19 -7.57 4.69
CA GLY A 670 -3.11 -6.80 3.84
C GLY A 670 -2.60 -5.42 3.41
N GLU A 671 -1.38 -5.05 3.78
CA GLU A 671 -0.73 -3.83 3.25
C GLU A 671 -0.47 -3.97 1.75
N VAL A 672 -0.61 -2.88 1.00
CA VAL A 672 -0.50 -2.86 -0.46
C VAL A 672 0.70 -2.05 -0.90
N THR A 673 1.49 -2.60 -1.82
CA THR A 673 2.47 -1.85 -2.62
C THR A 673 2.03 -1.88 -4.08
N ILE A 674 2.02 -0.72 -4.73
CA ILE A 674 1.65 -0.59 -6.15
C ILE A 674 2.93 -0.61 -6.99
N MET A 675 2.97 -1.47 -8.01
CA MET A 675 4.10 -1.60 -8.93
C MET A 675 3.63 -1.55 -10.39
N SER A 676 4.50 -1.11 -11.30
CA SER A 676 4.22 -1.03 -12.74
C SER A 676 4.67 -2.27 -13.52
N ALA A 677 5.52 -3.13 -12.94
CA ALA A 677 6.08 -4.31 -13.60
C ALA A 677 5.73 -5.62 -12.87
N ALA A 678 5.23 -6.61 -13.61
CA ALA A 678 4.83 -7.91 -13.04
C ALA A 678 6.02 -8.64 -12.39
N GLY A 679 7.18 -8.69 -13.05
CA GLY A 679 8.37 -9.36 -12.51
C GLY A 679 8.84 -8.77 -11.17
N GLU A 680 8.87 -7.44 -11.05
CA GLU A 680 9.22 -6.77 -9.80
C GLU A 680 8.17 -7.02 -8.69
N ALA A 681 6.88 -6.95 -9.05
CA ALA A 681 5.78 -7.27 -8.15
C ALA A 681 5.85 -8.70 -7.60
N ILE A 682 6.20 -9.67 -8.45
CA ILE A 682 6.36 -11.07 -8.08
C ILE A 682 7.57 -11.28 -7.18
N ASN A 683 8.68 -10.61 -7.47
CA ASN A 683 9.88 -10.68 -6.62
C ASN A 683 9.58 -10.12 -5.22
N LEU A 684 8.96 -8.93 -5.13
CA LEU A 684 8.54 -8.37 -3.85
C LEU A 684 7.59 -9.32 -3.11
N ALA A 685 6.55 -9.82 -3.79
CA ALA A 685 5.60 -10.76 -3.20
C ALA A 685 6.27 -12.06 -2.75
N ASN A 686 7.30 -12.53 -3.44
CA ASN A 686 8.06 -13.69 -3.02
C ASN A 686 8.84 -13.45 -1.73
N ASP A 687 9.47 -12.27 -1.62
CA ASP A 687 10.30 -11.88 -0.48
C ASP A 687 9.47 -11.64 0.79
N ILE A 688 8.34 -10.93 0.66
CA ILE A 688 7.42 -10.67 1.78
C ILE A 688 6.37 -11.78 1.95
N ALA A 689 6.50 -12.85 1.16
CA ALA A 689 5.62 -14.00 1.24
C ALA A 689 4.14 -13.67 0.93
N GLY A 690 3.88 -12.63 0.13
CA GLY A 690 2.59 -12.08 -0.23
C GLY A 690 1.97 -12.62 -1.54
N THR A 691 1.13 -11.78 -2.14
CA THR A 691 0.30 -12.07 -3.32
C THR A 691 0.27 -10.87 -4.27
N VAL A 692 0.26 -11.12 -5.58
CA VAL A 692 0.15 -10.08 -6.63
C VAL A 692 -1.20 -10.16 -7.32
N MET A 693 -1.92 -9.04 -7.34
CA MET A 693 -3.19 -8.86 -8.05
C MET A 693 -3.02 -7.91 -9.23
N GLY A 694 -3.70 -8.18 -10.34
CA GLY A 694 -3.78 -7.26 -11.48
C GLY A 694 -4.97 -6.31 -11.37
N GLU A 695 -5.07 -5.36 -12.30
CA GLU A 695 -6.16 -4.36 -12.37
C GLU A 695 -7.58 -4.94 -12.47
N SER A 696 -7.74 -6.16 -13.00
CA SER A 696 -9.03 -6.85 -13.07
C SER A 696 -9.44 -7.50 -11.74
N GLY A 697 -8.57 -7.48 -10.73
CA GLY A 697 -8.74 -8.22 -9.49
C GLY A 697 -8.41 -9.71 -9.63
N ALA A 698 -7.80 -10.15 -10.73
CA ALA A 698 -7.27 -11.50 -10.90
C ALA A 698 -5.90 -11.68 -10.22
N TYR A 699 -5.59 -12.92 -9.79
CA TYR A 699 -4.28 -13.27 -9.25
C TYR A 699 -3.25 -13.37 -10.38
N ILE A 700 -2.22 -12.53 -10.33
CA ILE A 700 -1.02 -12.66 -11.18
C ILE A 700 -0.10 -13.72 -10.59
N TRP A 701 0.08 -13.68 -9.26
CA TRP A 701 0.96 -14.58 -8.54
C TRP A 701 0.56 -14.66 -7.06
N ARG A 702 0.90 -15.76 -6.38
CA ARG A 702 0.73 -15.90 -4.93
C ARG A 702 1.75 -16.85 -4.35
N ARG A 703 2.33 -16.50 -3.20
CA ARG A 703 3.24 -17.39 -2.49
C ARG A 703 2.44 -18.59 -1.98
N GLY A 704 2.81 -19.79 -2.40
CA GLY A 704 2.17 -21.02 -1.99
C GLY A 704 3.00 -22.22 -2.37
N ARG A 705 2.66 -23.39 -1.84
CA ARG A 705 3.33 -24.63 -2.24
C ARG A 705 2.79 -25.06 -3.60
N LEU A 706 3.69 -25.22 -4.55
CA LEU A 706 3.37 -25.83 -5.84
C LEU A 706 3.02 -27.32 -5.67
N ASN A 707 2.31 -27.91 -6.62
CA ASN A 707 2.11 -29.35 -6.65
C ASN A 707 3.45 -30.09 -6.73
N VAL A 708 3.52 -31.33 -6.25
CA VAL A 708 4.76 -32.14 -6.29
C VAL A 708 5.28 -32.30 -7.73
N LYS A 709 4.37 -32.27 -8.70
CA LYS A 709 4.63 -32.27 -10.14
C LYS A 709 3.42 -31.74 -10.88
N ASN A 710 3.64 -31.05 -11.99
CA ASN A 710 2.63 -30.83 -13.04
C ASN A 710 3.30 -30.85 -14.42
N GLN A 711 2.55 -31.18 -15.46
CA GLN A 711 3.02 -31.05 -16.85
C GLN A 711 1.83 -30.86 -17.80
N ILE A 712 1.91 -29.82 -18.64
CA ILE A 712 0.96 -29.55 -19.71
C ILE A 712 1.18 -30.58 -20.82
N MET A 713 0.42 -31.66 -20.76
CA MET A 713 0.55 -32.78 -21.72
C MET A 713 0.10 -32.44 -23.13
N ALA A 714 -0.67 -31.35 -23.31
CA ALA A 714 -1.15 -30.90 -24.61
C ALA A 714 -0.05 -30.25 -25.48
N ILE A 715 1.08 -29.85 -24.89
CA ILE A 715 2.21 -29.29 -25.62
C ILE A 715 3.22 -30.41 -25.88
N GLU A 716 3.37 -30.78 -27.15
CA GLU A 716 4.30 -31.80 -27.62
C GLU A 716 5.59 -31.18 -28.19
N GLY A 717 6.58 -32.01 -28.50
CA GLY A 717 7.83 -31.56 -29.12
C GLY A 717 7.62 -31.16 -30.58
N VAL A 718 7.93 -29.90 -30.91
CA VAL A 718 7.83 -29.38 -32.28
C VAL A 718 9.21 -28.90 -32.71
N PRO A 719 9.82 -29.44 -33.78
CA PRO A 719 11.15 -29.03 -34.21
C PRO A 719 11.15 -27.68 -34.93
N VAL A 720 12.29 -26.99 -34.91
CA VAL A 720 12.57 -25.89 -35.84
C VAL A 720 12.49 -26.34 -37.30
N THR A 721 12.21 -25.40 -38.20
CA THR A 721 12.19 -25.64 -39.66
C THR A 721 13.00 -24.59 -40.37
N GLU A 722 13.29 -24.76 -41.67
CA GLU A 722 13.97 -23.74 -42.46
C GLU A 722 13.23 -22.38 -42.47
N GLU A 723 11.92 -22.40 -42.22
CA GLU A 723 11.05 -21.22 -42.23
C GLU A 723 10.73 -20.68 -40.83
N LYS A 724 11.10 -21.37 -39.74
CA LYS A 724 10.75 -20.97 -38.36
C LYS A 724 11.85 -21.28 -37.36
N ASN A 725 12.32 -20.25 -36.68
CA ASN A 725 13.27 -20.40 -35.57
C ASN A 725 12.58 -20.90 -34.29
N SER A 726 13.37 -21.18 -33.25
CA SER A 726 12.86 -21.72 -31.98
C SER A 726 11.85 -20.80 -31.29
N LEU A 727 12.08 -19.48 -31.30
CA LEU A 727 11.14 -18.47 -30.78
C LEU A 727 9.77 -18.52 -31.47
N ALA A 728 9.74 -18.52 -32.80
CA ALA A 728 8.49 -18.61 -33.57
C ALA A 728 7.74 -19.93 -33.32
N VAL A 729 8.47 -21.05 -33.17
CA VAL A 729 7.86 -22.35 -32.83
C VAL A 729 7.27 -22.35 -31.42
N CYS A 730 7.95 -21.76 -30.44
CA CYS A 730 7.42 -21.63 -29.07
C CYS A 730 6.14 -20.78 -29.04
N LEU A 731 6.12 -19.64 -29.73
CA LEU A 731 4.93 -18.79 -29.83
C LEU A 731 3.76 -19.49 -30.52
N ASP A 732 3.99 -20.17 -31.64
CA ASP A 732 2.94 -20.92 -32.33
C ASP A 732 2.41 -22.08 -31.47
N SER A 733 3.27 -22.72 -30.67
CA SER A 733 2.88 -23.78 -29.74
C SER A 733 2.02 -23.24 -28.59
N LEU A 734 2.37 -22.07 -28.06
CA LEU A 734 1.59 -21.35 -27.05
C LEU A 734 0.22 -20.94 -27.60
N PHE A 735 0.17 -20.31 -28.78
CA PHE A 735 -1.11 -19.97 -29.42
C PHE A 735 -1.97 -21.20 -29.70
N SER A 736 -1.36 -22.28 -30.20
CA SER A 736 -2.09 -23.54 -30.46
C SER A 736 -2.67 -24.14 -29.19
N TYR A 737 -1.97 -24.03 -28.05
CA TYR A 737 -2.47 -24.45 -26.74
C TYR A 737 -3.74 -23.68 -26.35
N GLU A 738 -3.76 -22.36 -26.60
CA GLU A 738 -4.95 -21.52 -26.40
C GLU A 738 -6.02 -21.64 -27.52
N GLY A 739 -5.83 -22.57 -28.47
CA GLY A 739 -6.76 -22.80 -29.58
C GLY A 739 -6.71 -21.72 -30.67
N ILE A 740 -5.63 -20.95 -30.73
CA ILE A 740 -5.41 -19.85 -31.66
C ILE A 740 -4.39 -20.29 -32.73
N MET A 741 -4.72 -20.06 -34.01
CA MET A 741 -3.81 -20.33 -35.12
C MET A 741 -3.17 -19.03 -35.60
N ARG A 742 -1.84 -18.91 -35.46
CA ARG A 742 -1.02 -17.79 -35.94
C ARG A 742 0.24 -18.28 -36.65
N ASN A 743 0.87 -17.35 -37.37
CA ASN A 743 2.20 -17.53 -37.95
C ASN A 743 3.12 -16.51 -37.29
N SER A 744 3.75 -16.91 -36.19
CA SER A 744 4.53 -16.01 -35.35
C SER A 744 5.79 -15.50 -36.06
N GLU A 745 6.42 -16.32 -36.93
CA GLU A 745 7.55 -15.88 -37.75
C GLU A 745 7.19 -14.65 -38.60
N TYR A 746 6.02 -14.67 -39.24
CA TYR A 746 5.56 -13.53 -40.04
C TYR A 746 5.33 -12.28 -39.21
N LEU A 747 4.84 -12.41 -37.97
CA LEU A 747 4.61 -11.28 -37.07
C LEU A 747 5.93 -10.70 -36.56
N LEU A 748 6.88 -11.55 -36.16
CA LEU A 748 8.22 -11.14 -35.74
C LEU A 748 8.99 -10.48 -36.89
N ALA A 749 8.87 -10.99 -38.13
CA ALA A 749 9.50 -10.41 -39.31
C ALA A 749 8.99 -9.01 -39.67
N GLN A 750 7.85 -8.57 -39.11
CA GLN A 750 7.37 -7.18 -39.22
C GLN A 750 8.05 -6.22 -38.23
N GLY A 751 8.95 -6.73 -37.38
CA GLY A 751 9.63 -5.97 -36.34
C GLY A 751 8.83 -5.84 -35.04
N LYS A 752 7.77 -6.64 -34.87
CA LYS A 752 7.01 -6.68 -33.61
C LYS A 752 7.83 -7.36 -32.51
N THR A 753 7.70 -6.86 -31.29
CA THR A 753 8.27 -7.50 -30.11
C THR A 753 7.48 -8.75 -29.74
N VAL A 754 8.08 -9.64 -28.94
CA VAL A 754 7.39 -10.84 -28.45
C VAL A 754 6.16 -10.48 -27.62
N GLN A 755 6.28 -9.45 -26.78
CA GLN A 755 5.18 -8.95 -25.97
C GLN A 755 4.03 -8.43 -26.85
N GLU A 756 4.31 -7.58 -27.85
CA GLU A 756 3.30 -7.09 -28.80
C GLU A 756 2.60 -8.24 -29.53
N VAL A 757 3.37 -9.27 -29.94
CA VAL A 757 2.81 -10.47 -30.58
C VAL A 757 1.87 -11.21 -29.64
N LEU A 758 2.18 -11.35 -28.36
CA LEU A 758 1.28 -12.00 -27.41
C LEU A 758 0.05 -11.14 -27.13
N GLU A 759 0.21 -9.84 -26.87
CA GLU A 759 -0.86 -8.90 -26.50
C GLU A 759 -1.91 -8.74 -27.61
N GLU A 760 -1.48 -8.64 -28.87
CA GLU A 760 -2.40 -8.50 -30.00
C GLU A 760 -3.18 -9.78 -30.35
N ASN A 761 -2.76 -10.94 -29.82
CA ASN A 761 -3.28 -12.23 -30.24
C ASN A 761 -3.97 -13.02 -29.13
N LEU A 762 -3.67 -12.74 -27.86
CA LEU A 762 -4.30 -13.38 -26.70
C LEU A 762 -5.47 -12.53 -26.16
N ASP A 763 -6.57 -12.50 -26.91
CA ASP A 763 -7.77 -11.75 -26.52
C ASP A 763 -8.31 -12.21 -25.15
N GLY A 764 -8.55 -11.26 -24.24
CA GLY A 764 -9.05 -11.54 -22.89
C GLY A 764 -8.00 -12.09 -21.93
N MET A 765 -6.73 -12.12 -22.33
CA MET A 765 -5.60 -12.44 -21.46
C MET A 765 -4.79 -11.18 -21.16
N GLN A 766 -4.12 -11.17 -20.01
CA GLN A 766 -3.09 -10.22 -19.64
C GLN A 766 -1.74 -10.88 -19.88
N VAL A 767 -0.91 -10.29 -20.73
CA VAL A 767 0.47 -10.74 -20.97
C VAL A 767 1.34 -10.23 -19.84
N LEU A 768 2.25 -11.08 -19.36
CA LEU A 768 3.11 -10.79 -18.23
C LEU A 768 4.57 -10.88 -18.66
N ASP A 769 5.29 -9.78 -18.50
CA ASP A 769 6.75 -9.80 -18.48
C ASP A 769 7.23 -10.23 -17.09
N LEU A 770 7.80 -11.43 -17.04
CA LEU A 770 8.30 -12.08 -15.84
C LEU A 770 9.83 -12.01 -15.77
N SER A 771 10.45 -11.14 -16.57
CA SER A 771 11.89 -10.95 -16.60
C SER A 771 12.45 -10.66 -15.22
N GLY A 772 13.54 -11.34 -14.87
CA GLY A 772 14.18 -11.22 -13.55
C GLY A 772 13.49 -12.00 -12.42
N CYS A 773 12.40 -12.73 -12.70
CA CYS A 773 11.87 -13.69 -11.74
C CYS A 773 12.78 -14.91 -11.59
N SER A 774 12.84 -15.46 -10.38
CA SER A 774 13.47 -16.77 -10.16
C SER A 774 12.70 -17.89 -10.86
N LEU A 775 13.39 -18.98 -11.20
CA LEU A 775 12.73 -20.19 -11.73
C LEU A 775 11.64 -20.71 -10.77
N GLU A 776 11.87 -20.65 -9.45
CA GLU A 776 10.87 -21.06 -8.46
C GLU A 776 9.56 -20.26 -8.60
N SER A 777 9.68 -18.94 -8.73
CA SER A 777 8.53 -18.04 -8.92
C SER A 777 7.79 -18.34 -10.22
N VAL A 778 8.53 -18.63 -11.30
CA VAL A 778 8.00 -18.91 -12.65
C VAL A 778 7.27 -20.25 -12.73
N LEU A 779 7.66 -21.25 -11.92
CA LEU A 779 6.97 -22.54 -11.88
C LEU A 779 5.51 -22.44 -11.37
N TYR A 780 5.10 -21.29 -10.83
CA TYR A 780 3.72 -20.95 -10.53
C TYR A 780 2.75 -21.11 -11.72
N TYR A 781 3.19 -20.76 -12.93
CA TYR A 781 2.35 -20.76 -14.13
C TYR A 781 2.15 -22.18 -14.68
N PRO A 782 3.18 -23.01 -14.89
CA PRO A 782 2.99 -24.39 -15.31
C PRO A 782 2.24 -25.24 -14.28
N ASP A 783 2.32 -24.92 -12.99
CA ASP A 783 1.49 -25.53 -11.94
C ASP A 783 -0.02 -25.28 -12.14
N ARG A 784 -0.37 -24.21 -12.85
CA ARG A 784 -1.74 -23.79 -13.21
C ARG A 784 -2.10 -24.06 -14.67
N GLU A 785 -1.36 -24.95 -15.33
CA GLU A 785 -1.55 -25.28 -16.74
C GLU A 785 -1.30 -24.09 -17.68
N ILE A 786 -0.42 -23.16 -17.31
CA ILE A 786 -0.04 -22.02 -18.15
C ILE A 786 1.43 -22.16 -18.56
N PRO A 787 1.75 -22.24 -19.86
CA PRO A 787 3.13 -22.36 -20.31
C PRO A 787 3.89 -21.04 -20.10
N VAL A 788 5.21 -21.14 -19.91
CA VAL A 788 6.09 -19.98 -19.85
C VAL A 788 7.08 -20.04 -21.00
N LEU A 789 7.15 -18.95 -21.75
CA LEU A 789 8.17 -18.74 -22.76
C LEU A 789 9.45 -18.28 -22.08
N ALA A 790 10.54 -19.01 -22.26
CA ALA A 790 11.87 -18.61 -21.83
C ALA A 790 12.72 -18.28 -23.05
N ILE A 791 13.20 -17.04 -23.13
CA ILE A 791 14.09 -16.58 -24.20
C ILE A 791 15.52 -16.62 -23.67
N LEU A 792 16.40 -17.25 -24.42
CA LEU A 792 17.79 -17.51 -24.06
C LEU A 792 18.68 -16.42 -24.64
N GLY A 793 19.87 -16.23 -24.05
CA GLY A 793 20.83 -15.19 -24.45
C GLY A 793 21.48 -15.36 -25.82
N ASP A 794 21.07 -16.33 -26.64
CA ASP A 794 21.45 -16.44 -28.05
C ASP A 794 20.26 -16.18 -29.01
N GLY A 795 19.14 -15.71 -28.46
CA GLY A 795 17.88 -15.49 -29.18
C GLY A 795 17.06 -16.76 -29.40
N ASN A 796 17.54 -17.94 -28.97
CA ASN A 796 16.72 -19.15 -28.97
C ASN A 796 15.68 -19.12 -27.86
N ALA A 797 14.64 -19.95 -27.98
CA ALA A 797 13.62 -20.06 -26.96
C ALA A 797 13.24 -21.50 -26.63
N VAL A 798 12.75 -21.70 -25.42
CA VAL A 798 12.12 -22.94 -24.96
C VAL A 798 10.80 -22.61 -24.26
N LEU A 799 9.87 -23.58 -24.19
CA LEU A 799 8.71 -23.47 -23.30
C LEU A 799 8.93 -24.28 -22.03
N ILE A 800 8.76 -23.65 -20.88
CA ILE A 800 8.58 -24.34 -19.60
C ILE A 800 7.12 -24.78 -19.53
N ILE A 801 6.91 -26.10 -19.52
CA ILE A 801 5.57 -26.70 -19.59
C ILE A 801 5.26 -27.60 -18.39
N GLY A 802 6.17 -27.68 -17.42
CA GLY A 802 5.96 -28.50 -16.24
C GLY A 802 7.20 -28.68 -15.38
N PHE A 803 7.05 -29.45 -14.31
CA PHE A 803 8.12 -29.75 -13.37
C PHE A 803 7.77 -30.98 -12.52
N ASN A 804 8.76 -31.46 -11.77
CA ASN A 804 8.62 -32.34 -10.62
C ASN A 804 9.69 -31.96 -9.59
N GLU A 805 9.70 -32.64 -8.44
CA GLU A 805 10.66 -32.41 -7.34
C GLU A 805 12.14 -32.30 -7.74
N LYS A 806 12.54 -32.88 -8.89
CA LYS A 806 13.94 -32.93 -9.32
C LYS A 806 14.22 -32.22 -10.63
N ASN A 807 13.20 -31.94 -11.44
CA ASN A 807 13.41 -31.51 -12.82
C ASN A 807 12.34 -30.53 -13.28
N VAL A 808 12.74 -29.62 -14.17
CA VAL A 808 11.84 -28.85 -15.03
C VAL A 808 11.59 -29.63 -16.33
N VAL A 809 10.39 -29.50 -16.88
CA VAL A 809 10.00 -30.07 -18.18
C VAL A 809 9.98 -28.96 -19.22
N LEU A 810 10.81 -29.13 -20.26
CA LEU A 810 11.02 -28.13 -21.31
C LEU A 810 10.61 -28.70 -22.66
N MET A 811 9.84 -27.94 -23.43
CA MET A 811 9.69 -28.15 -24.87
C MET A 811 10.79 -27.34 -25.57
N ASN A 812 11.69 -28.03 -26.27
CA ASN A 812 12.83 -27.41 -26.94
C ASN A 812 12.76 -27.66 -28.44
N PRO A 813 12.51 -26.62 -29.26
CA PRO A 813 12.43 -26.74 -30.71
C PRO A 813 13.72 -27.19 -31.39
N GLU A 814 14.90 -26.87 -30.85
CA GLU A 814 16.19 -27.32 -31.41
C GLU A 814 16.35 -28.85 -31.29
N MET A 815 15.78 -29.44 -30.24
CA MET A 815 15.75 -30.89 -30.05
C MET A 815 14.52 -31.56 -30.69
N GLY A 816 13.52 -30.77 -31.11
CA GLY A 816 12.22 -31.27 -31.58
C GLY A 816 11.50 -32.17 -30.58
N SER A 817 11.78 -32.03 -29.28
CA SER A 817 11.28 -32.93 -28.25
C SER A 817 11.06 -32.22 -26.93
N VAL A 818 10.23 -32.83 -26.08
CA VAL A 818 10.08 -32.47 -24.68
C VAL A 818 11.09 -33.27 -23.86
N TYR A 819 11.88 -32.61 -23.02
CA TYR A 819 12.86 -33.26 -22.15
C TYR A 819 12.83 -32.71 -20.73
N LYS A 820 13.55 -33.38 -19.83
CA LYS A 820 13.68 -33.02 -18.43
C LYS A 820 15.10 -32.53 -18.15
N MET A 821 15.22 -31.38 -17.52
CA MET A 821 16.48 -30.81 -17.04
C MET A 821 16.47 -30.75 -15.52
N GLY A 822 17.60 -31.01 -14.86
CA GLY A 822 17.67 -30.97 -13.40
C GLY A 822 17.30 -29.58 -12.87
N MET A 823 16.59 -29.50 -11.74
CA MET A 823 16.05 -28.22 -11.23
C MET A 823 17.15 -27.15 -11.04
N ASN A 824 18.25 -27.50 -10.37
CA ASN A 824 19.35 -26.57 -10.13
C ASN A 824 20.13 -26.24 -11.41
N GLU A 825 20.22 -27.20 -12.33
CA GLU A 825 20.85 -26.99 -13.65
C GLU A 825 20.02 -26.00 -14.48
N ALA A 826 18.69 -26.14 -14.48
CA ALA A 826 17.79 -25.23 -15.14
C ALA A 826 17.81 -23.83 -14.51
N ALA A 827 17.81 -23.74 -13.17
CA ALA A 827 17.90 -22.46 -12.46
C ALA A 827 19.18 -21.71 -12.86
N GLN A 828 20.33 -22.37 -12.78
CA GLN A 828 21.61 -21.79 -13.19
C GLN A 828 21.62 -21.42 -14.67
N TRP A 829 21.09 -22.28 -15.54
CA TRP A 829 21.03 -22.01 -16.98
C TRP A 829 20.19 -20.78 -17.31
N PHE A 830 19.05 -20.59 -16.65
CA PHE A 830 18.23 -19.40 -16.85
C PHE A 830 18.85 -18.13 -16.23
N GLU A 831 19.50 -18.23 -15.07
CA GLU A 831 20.26 -17.12 -14.48
C GLU A 831 21.41 -16.66 -15.40
N GLU A 832 22.14 -17.60 -15.98
CA GLU A 832 23.22 -17.33 -16.94
C GLU A 832 22.71 -16.72 -18.26
N THR A 833 21.42 -16.95 -18.59
CA THR A 833 20.76 -16.40 -19.79
C THR A 833 19.79 -15.26 -19.47
N GLY A 834 19.92 -14.61 -18.31
CA GLY A 834 19.25 -13.35 -17.99
C GLY A 834 17.82 -13.46 -17.43
N CYS A 835 17.29 -14.66 -17.21
CA CYS A 835 15.95 -14.91 -16.68
C CYS A 835 14.83 -14.17 -17.45
N HIS A 836 14.88 -14.17 -18.79
CA HIS A 836 13.82 -13.58 -19.61
C HIS A 836 12.67 -14.57 -19.79
N PHE A 837 11.57 -14.26 -19.11
CA PHE A 837 10.38 -15.08 -19.11
C PHE A 837 9.15 -14.25 -19.49
N LEU A 838 8.29 -14.82 -20.34
CA LEU A 838 6.97 -14.27 -20.65
C LEU A 838 5.89 -15.32 -20.41
N SER A 839 4.76 -14.90 -19.87
CA SER A 839 3.58 -15.74 -19.72
C SER A 839 2.31 -14.88 -19.83
N TYR A 840 1.17 -15.42 -19.46
CA TYR A 840 -0.11 -14.72 -19.50
C TYR A 840 -1.09 -15.29 -18.48
N VAL A 841 -2.10 -14.50 -18.11
CA VAL A 841 -3.21 -14.94 -17.26
C VAL A 841 -4.55 -14.47 -17.85
N LYS A 842 -5.64 -15.15 -17.50
CA LYS A 842 -7.00 -14.70 -17.88
C LYS A 842 -7.35 -13.42 -17.13
N LYS A 843 -7.90 -12.42 -17.84
CA LYS A 843 -8.39 -11.19 -17.24
C LYS A 843 -9.62 -11.41 -16.37
#